data_AF-A0A938IEC5-F1
#
_entry.id   AF-A0A938IEC5-F1
#
_cell.length_a   1.000
_cell.length_b   1.000
_cell.length_c   1.000
_cell.angle_alpha   90.00
_cell.angle_beta   90.00
_cell.angle_gamma   90.00
#
_symmetry.space_group_name_H-M   'P 1'
#
loop_
_entity.id
_entity.type
_entity.pdbx_description
1 polymer ?
#
loop_
_entity_poly.entity_id
_entity_poly.type
_entity_poly.pdbx_seq_one_letter_code
_entity_poly.pdbx_strand_id
1 'polypeptide(L)'
;MNSYFARTLTALAAAALLARASRAFSPVQVEQAPGAAVARLAGDAPSALVRFSIVGPEGVPMPGRLTFVGAGGPAATLFPNTQEQPGEMAARKNVVYSLSGRGAISVPIGAYTIYATRGPEWSRADKRVILAAGEERTLVFHLARELDTRGWISADFHLHTFTHSGHGDANLNERVISLIGEGVELAVATDHNHNTDYAPFVRELGAEQHVTTVVGNEVSTPIGHFNAFPLDPSREVLNHRLRDAGELFRLIRAEPNEFGIQPIIQLNHPRWYDIDYFRHAGLDPVTGTSASKAWSADFDSIEILNANPGRGYHDADLAFAPGDEGRHSVLRDWFHLLNRGHRHTAVGNSDSHTVHFDFAGWPRNYVRSSTDDPARIDVREIASAIRAGGCFTTLGPFVEVNALPDQDGFALRIQAASWIDVDRMKIVVNGDIVETLSLPPTQRVMRLDFSRSYSEFAPEPGMDYWIAFLVEGDDPLDPIVVDQEQPARPLAIVNPLFVDADGDGAWTAPWDLARKLVDITPEPADLLARFPLYPSLRALCVQATLEMRRESSFGIVESALVDRDRMVVLAGARAAESLANARLLPALELAWEGRVRDGFGRLVLFNALRACDLPHPERRFADLLAGGASHALKRYDTELGRALPGTFARAWQAVGYFPGPRDAAMGERGYGPESDGDLAREWKTKAGATRWAELRADSSGYLDLRGLSPGPVDALNGIAYAQTWLHSPDEREVGYALGTDDGGRVWINGELVHEDRGAHGAYLTQHLGLVRLQPGPNRVVFEVHNGQGATGLVLRVLDREIEARAAP
;
A
#
# COMPACT_ATOMS: atom_id res chain seq x y z
N MET A 1 27.55 -26.13 -55.87
CA MET A 1 27.17 -25.01 -56.76
C MET A 1 25.65 -24.73 -56.78
N ASN A 2 24.90 -25.04 -55.70
CA ASN A 2 23.43 -24.92 -55.67
C ASN A 2 22.84 -24.28 -54.40
N SER A 3 23.65 -23.70 -53.50
CA SER A 3 23.15 -23.03 -52.28
C SER A 3 23.26 -21.50 -52.32
N TYR A 4 23.94 -20.94 -53.32
CA TYR A 4 24.11 -19.49 -53.46
C TYR A 4 22.97 -18.85 -54.26
N PHE A 5 22.46 -19.51 -55.32
CA PHE A 5 21.38 -18.97 -56.16
C PHE A 5 20.01 -18.97 -55.47
N ALA A 6 19.74 -19.93 -54.55
CA ALA A 6 18.48 -19.98 -53.82
C ALA A 6 18.33 -18.83 -52.81
N ARG A 7 19.42 -18.43 -52.15
CA ARG A 7 19.41 -17.31 -51.19
C ARG A 7 19.25 -15.93 -51.83
N THR A 8 19.69 -15.76 -53.09
CA THR A 8 19.55 -14.47 -53.79
C THR A 8 18.13 -14.26 -54.34
N LEU A 9 17.41 -15.32 -54.72
CA LEU A 9 16.02 -15.25 -55.18
C LEU A 9 15.02 -14.96 -54.04
N THR A 10 15.24 -15.48 -52.83
CA THR A 10 14.39 -15.17 -51.66
C THR A 10 14.62 -13.74 -51.14
N ALA A 11 15.85 -13.22 -51.24
CA ALA A 11 16.17 -11.84 -50.87
C ALA A 11 15.59 -10.80 -51.85
N LEU A 12 15.53 -11.11 -53.15
CA LEU A 12 14.89 -10.24 -54.16
C LEU A 12 13.36 -10.28 -54.09
N ALA A 13 12.75 -11.41 -53.70
CA ALA A 13 11.31 -11.48 -53.44
C ALA A 13 10.91 -10.72 -52.15
N ALA A 14 11.73 -10.79 -51.09
CA ALA A 14 11.53 -10.00 -49.87
C ALA A 14 11.74 -8.49 -50.11
N ALA A 15 12.72 -8.10 -50.93
CA ALA A 15 12.92 -6.70 -51.32
C ALA A 15 11.79 -6.17 -52.21
N ALA A 16 11.17 -7.00 -53.06
CA ALA A 16 10.01 -6.62 -53.86
C ALA A 16 8.69 -6.54 -53.05
N LEU A 17 8.56 -7.30 -51.95
CA LEU A 17 7.48 -7.13 -50.97
C LEU A 17 7.69 -5.89 -50.08
N LEU A 18 8.93 -5.60 -49.66
CA LEU A 18 9.27 -4.37 -48.94
C LEU A 18 9.14 -3.11 -49.80
N ALA A 19 9.43 -3.18 -51.10
CA ALA A 19 9.23 -2.07 -52.04
C ALA A 19 7.76 -1.87 -52.46
N ARG A 20 6.87 -2.85 -52.22
CA ARG A 20 5.41 -2.66 -52.32
C ARG A 20 4.78 -2.12 -51.03
N ALA A 21 5.51 -2.12 -49.91
CA ALA A 21 5.10 -1.49 -48.65
C ALA A 21 5.50 0.00 -48.55
N SER A 22 6.32 0.52 -49.47
CA SER A 22 6.59 1.96 -49.60
C SER A 22 5.68 2.60 -50.65
N ARG A 23 4.36 2.48 -50.49
CA ARG A 23 3.49 3.52 -51.05
C ARG A 23 3.65 4.73 -50.14
N ALA A 24 4.07 5.84 -50.73
CA ALA A 24 3.99 7.14 -50.09
C ALA A 24 2.62 7.23 -49.40
N PHE A 25 2.63 7.36 -48.08
CA PHE A 25 1.44 7.60 -47.29
C PHE A 25 0.80 8.85 -47.85
N SER A 26 -0.26 8.69 -48.63
CA SER A 26 -1.23 9.76 -48.78
C SER A 26 -1.76 10.01 -47.37
N PRO A 27 -1.70 11.23 -46.84
CA PRO A 27 -2.35 11.52 -45.57
C PRO A 27 -3.81 11.13 -45.76
N VAL A 28 -4.28 10.15 -44.98
CA VAL A 28 -5.72 9.95 -44.82
C VAL A 28 -6.21 11.28 -44.29
N GLN A 29 -6.96 12.01 -45.12
CA GLN A 29 -7.68 13.17 -44.62
C GLN A 29 -8.67 12.63 -43.60
N VAL A 30 -8.33 12.79 -42.33
CA VAL A 30 -9.29 12.67 -41.25
C VAL A 30 -10.34 13.74 -41.55
N GLU A 31 -11.48 13.30 -42.05
CA GLU A 31 -12.61 14.17 -42.31
C GLU A 31 -12.95 14.85 -40.96
N GLN A 32 -12.73 16.16 -40.89
CA GLN A 32 -13.12 16.95 -39.74
C GLN A 32 -14.62 16.82 -39.60
N ALA A 33 -15.11 16.33 -38.46
CA ALA A 33 -16.53 16.44 -38.14
C ALA A 33 -16.86 17.95 -38.04
N PRO A 34 -17.62 18.54 -38.98
CA PRO A 34 -17.98 19.94 -38.89
C PRO A 34 -19.03 20.06 -37.78
N GLY A 35 -18.74 20.84 -36.73
CA GLY A 35 -19.74 21.21 -35.71
C GLY A 35 -19.71 20.47 -34.38
N ALA A 36 -18.62 19.76 -34.02
CA ALA A 36 -18.46 19.28 -32.64
C ALA A 36 -18.52 20.46 -31.66
N ALA A 37 -19.37 20.35 -30.63
CA ALA A 37 -19.45 21.33 -29.56
C ALA A 37 -18.05 21.52 -28.93
N VAL A 38 -17.71 22.76 -28.59
CA VAL A 38 -16.43 23.07 -27.93
C VAL A 38 -16.63 22.94 -26.42
N ALA A 39 -15.86 22.08 -25.77
CA ALA A 39 -15.80 21.99 -24.31
C ALA A 39 -14.92 23.12 -23.76
N ARG A 40 -15.51 24.01 -22.96
CA ARG A 40 -14.84 25.20 -22.44
C ARG A 40 -14.06 24.92 -21.14
N LEU A 41 -13.14 23.95 -21.19
CA LEU A 41 -12.39 23.46 -20.02
C LEU A 41 -11.56 24.54 -19.31
N ALA A 42 -10.98 25.48 -20.06
CA ALA A 42 -10.15 26.57 -19.52
C ALA A 42 -10.94 27.66 -18.75
N GLY A 43 -12.28 27.59 -18.72
CA GLY A 43 -13.12 28.64 -18.15
C GLY A 43 -12.92 30.00 -18.83
N ASP A 44 -12.83 31.05 -18.03
CA ASP A 44 -12.65 32.44 -18.50
C ASP A 44 -11.18 32.81 -18.77
N ALA A 45 -10.23 31.89 -18.54
CA ALA A 45 -8.83 32.15 -18.79
C ALA A 45 -8.55 32.39 -20.29
N PRO A 46 -7.59 33.27 -20.64
CA PRO A 46 -7.09 33.36 -22.01
C PRO A 46 -6.68 31.97 -22.51
N SER A 47 -7.28 31.55 -23.61
CA SER A 47 -7.17 30.17 -24.09
C SER A 47 -7.02 30.08 -25.61
N ALA A 48 -6.53 28.93 -26.04
CA ALA A 48 -6.54 28.46 -27.42
C ALA A 48 -7.59 27.35 -27.56
N LEU A 49 -8.15 27.20 -28.76
CA LEU A 49 -8.98 26.05 -29.11
C LEU A 49 -8.09 24.92 -29.63
N VAL A 50 -8.09 23.78 -28.94
CA VAL A 50 -7.39 22.58 -29.38
C VAL A 50 -8.39 21.55 -29.87
N ARG A 51 -8.34 21.25 -31.18
CA ARG A 51 -9.02 20.09 -31.76
C ARG A 51 -8.05 18.91 -31.75
N PHE A 52 -8.45 17.82 -31.11
CA PHE A 52 -7.57 16.65 -31.00
C PHE A 52 -8.18 15.39 -31.60
N SER A 53 -7.31 14.46 -31.98
CA SER A 53 -7.67 13.08 -32.31
C SER A 53 -6.58 12.14 -31.81
N ILE A 54 -6.96 11.12 -31.04
CA ILE A 54 -6.15 9.97 -30.65
C ILE A 54 -6.58 8.82 -31.55
N VAL A 55 -5.63 8.29 -32.33
CA VAL A 55 -5.90 7.28 -33.35
C VAL A 55 -4.96 6.09 -33.22
N GLY A 56 -5.51 4.90 -33.44
CA GLY A 56 -4.77 3.65 -33.47
C GLY A 56 -4.21 3.31 -34.86
N PRO A 57 -3.89 2.04 -35.09
CA PRO A 57 -3.61 1.51 -36.42
C PRO A 57 -4.68 1.91 -37.44
N GLU A 58 -4.25 2.17 -38.68
CA GLU A 58 -5.12 2.59 -39.79
C GLU A 58 -5.84 3.94 -39.58
N GLY A 59 -5.49 4.70 -38.53
CA GLY A 59 -6.08 6.02 -38.26
C GLY A 59 -7.47 5.97 -37.62
N VAL A 60 -7.87 4.80 -37.11
CA VAL A 60 -9.15 4.62 -36.43
C VAL A 60 -9.14 5.34 -35.07
N PRO A 61 -10.11 6.22 -34.77
CA PRO A 61 -10.23 6.84 -33.45
C PRO A 61 -10.43 5.82 -32.35
N MET A 62 -9.87 6.11 -31.18
CA MET A 62 -9.92 5.21 -30.04
C MET A 62 -9.94 6.02 -28.74
N PRO A 63 -10.61 5.52 -27.69
CA PRO A 63 -10.55 6.18 -26.40
C PRO A 63 -9.12 6.30 -25.88
N GLY A 64 -8.85 7.35 -25.13
CA GLY A 64 -7.52 7.58 -24.56
C GLY A 64 -7.47 8.83 -23.71
N ARG A 65 -6.28 9.07 -23.16
CA ARG A 65 -6.00 10.19 -22.28
C ARG A 65 -5.02 11.16 -22.91
N LEU A 66 -5.26 12.45 -22.73
CA LEU A 66 -4.29 13.52 -22.92
C LEU A 66 -3.76 14.02 -21.58
N THR A 67 -2.44 14.14 -21.44
CA THR A 67 -1.78 14.74 -20.27
C THR A 67 -1.02 15.98 -20.70
N PHE A 68 -1.34 17.12 -20.08
CA PHE A 68 -0.74 18.42 -20.40
C PHE A 68 0.34 18.76 -19.37
N VAL A 69 1.58 18.88 -19.81
CA VAL A 69 2.72 19.25 -18.95
C VAL A 69 3.29 20.58 -19.42
N GLY A 70 3.08 21.62 -18.63
CA GLY A 70 3.59 22.98 -18.86
C GLY A 70 4.54 23.45 -17.75
N ALA A 71 4.70 24.76 -17.60
CA ALA A 71 5.59 25.34 -16.58
C ALA A 71 5.21 25.00 -15.13
N GLY A 72 3.92 24.74 -14.87
CA GLY A 72 3.43 24.30 -13.54
C GLY A 72 3.68 22.82 -13.23
N GLY A 73 4.37 22.09 -14.12
CA GLY A 73 4.63 20.66 -13.96
C GLY A 73 3.38 19.79 -14.11
N PRO A 74 3.48 18.50 -13.74
CA PRO A 74 2.40 17.52 -13.88
C PRO A 74 1.24 17.68 -12.88
N ALA A 75 1.38 18.54 -11.86
CA ALA A 75 0.35 18.78 -10.85
C ALA A 75 -0.50 20.05 -11.09
N ALA A 76 -0.32 20.71 -12.25
CA ALA A 76 -0.97 21.99 -12.53
C ALA A 76 -2.50 21.86 -12.69
N THR A 77 -3.25 22.76 -12.07
CA THR A 77 -4.71 22.88 -12.30
C THR A 77 -4.97 23.73 -13.54
N LEU A 78 -5.12 23.09 -14.70
CA LEU A 78 -5.36 23.77 -15.99
C LEU A 78 -6.84 23.90 -16.36
N PHE A 79 -7.65 22.91 -15.97
CA PHE A 79 -9.04 22.78 -16.38
C PHE A 79 -10.00 22.98 -15.19
N PRO A 80 -10.42 24.22 -14.87
CA PRO A 80 -11.38 24.49 -13.79
C PRO A 80 -12.82 24.08 -14.14
N ASN A 81 -13.20 24.08 -15.41
CA ASN A 81 -14.54 23.68 -15.86
C ASN A 81 -14.56 22.19 -16.19
N THR A 82 -14.68 21.37 -15.16
CA THR A 82 -14.44 19.92 -15.26
C THR A 82 -15.63 19.11 -15.78
N GLN A 83 -16.84 19.70 -15.81
CA GLN A 83 -18.10 19.05 -16.19
C GLN A 83 -18.54 19.35 -17.63
N GLU A 84 -17.62 19.81 -18.49
CA GLU A 84 -17.93 20.04 -19.90
C GLU A 84 -17.97 18.72 -20.67
N GLN A 85 -19.08 18.47 -21.38
CA GLN A 85 -19.29 17.24 -22.17
C GLN A 85 -19.10 15.93 -21.37
N PRO A 86 -19.82 15.74 -20.25
CA PRO A 86 -19.63 14.59 -19.36
C PRO A 86 -20.08 13.24 -19.96
N GLY A 87 -20.68 13.26 -21.16
CA GLY A 87 -20.98 12.07 -21.95
C GLY A 87 -19.86 11.65 -22.92
N GLU A 88 -18.78 12.42 -23.00
CA GLU A 88 -17.66 12.17 -23.93
C GLU A 88 -16.29 12.32 -23.23
N MET A 89 -16.18 13.18 -22.23
CA MET A 89 -14.90 13.53 -21.61
C MET A 89 -14.92 13.42 -20.08
N ALA A 90 -13.76 13.07 -19.52
CA ALA A 90 -13.45 13.25 -18.12
C ALA A 90 -12.23 14.17 -18.00
N ALA A 91 -12.42 15.39 -17.48
CA ALA A 91 -11.36 16.37 -17.35
C ALA A 91 -11.11 16.71 -15.88
N ARG A 92 -9.86 16.63 -15.43
CA ARG A 92 -9.43 17.04 -14.08
C ARG A 92 -8.01 17.58 -14.15
N LYS A 93 -7.73 18.64 -13.39
CA LYS A 93 -6.43 19.33 -13.34
C LYS A 93 -5.80 19.52 -14.72
N ASN A 94 -4.86 18.68 -15.12
CA ASN A 94 -4.11 18.73 -16.37
C ASN A 94 -4.33 17.51 -17.28
N VAL A 95 -5.33 16.67 -17.00
CA VAL A 95 -5.66 15.49 -17.80
C VAL A 95 -7.05 15.62 -18.43
N VAL A 96 -7.19 15.07 -19.63
CA VAL A 96 -8.48 14.94 -20.34
C VAL A 96 -8.55 13.54 -20.93
N TYR A 97 -9.50 12.74 -20.47
CA TYR A 97 -9.89 11.50 -21.13
C TYR A 97 -10.99 11.76 -22.15
N SER A 98 -10.98 11.03 -23.25
CA SER A 98 -12.01 11.07 -24.29
C SER A 98 -12.43 9.65 -24.65
N LEU A 99 -13.74 9.44 -24.71
CA LEU A 99 -14.34 8.15 -25.05
C LEU A 99 -14.21 7.85 -26.56
N SER A 100 -14.44 8.84 -27.42
CA SER A 100 -14.30 8.68 -28.87
C SER A 100 -12.86 8.81 -29.38
N GLY A 101 -11.96 9.33 -28.53
CA GLY A 101 -10.63 9.75 -28.93
C GLY A 101 -10.59 11.07 -29.69
N ARG A 102 -11.71 11.78 -29.85
CA ARG A 102 -11.77 13.05 -30.61
C ARG A 102 -12.48 14.11 -29.78
N GLY A 103 -12.07 15.36 -29.97
CA GLY A 103 -12.71 16.46 -29.27
C GLY A 103 -12.21 17.83 -29.68
N ALA A 104 -12.89 18.86 -29.17
CA ALA A 104 -12.48 20.25 -29.29
C ALA A 104 -12.59 20.91 -27.90
N ILE A 105 -11.46 21.30 -27.32
CA ILE A 105 -11.35 21.80 -25.95
C ILE A 105 -10.69 23.18 -25.91
N SER A 106 -11.12 24.06 -25.01
CA SER A 106 -10.32 25.24 -24.68
C SER A 106 -9.19 24.87 -23.72
N VAL A 107 -7.97 25.31 -24.03
CA VAL A 107 -6.77 25.07 -23.22
C VAL A 107 -6.15 26.41 -22.86
N PRO A 108 -5.75 26.67 -21.61
CA PRO A 108 -5.06 27.90 -21.25
C PRO A 108 -3.84 28.16 -22.15
N ILE A 109 -3.53 29.43 -22.39
CA ILE A 109 -2.33 29.80 -23.17
C ILE A 109 -1.04 29.37 -22.46
N GLY A 110 -0.03 28.99 -23.22
CA GLY A 110 1.25 28.56 -22.66
C GLY A 110 2.03 27.59 -23.53
N ALA A 111 3.23 27.24 -23.09
CA ALA A 111 4.03 26.19 -23.68
C ALA A 111 3.74 24.85 -22.97
N TYR A 112 3.41 23.83 -23.75
CA TYR A 112 3.06 22.51 -23.23
C TYR A 112 3.77 21.40 -24.01
N THR A 113 4.14 20.33 -23.31
CA THR A 113 4.22 19.00 -23.91
C THR A 113 2.91 18.28 -23.62
N ILE A 114 2.22 17.82 -24.66
CA ILE A 114 0.97 17.09 -24.55
C ILE A 114 1.25 15.63 -24.90
N TYR A 115 0.95 14.73 -23.97
CA TYR A 115 1.09 13.29 -24.14
C TYR A 115 -0.26 12.66 -24.44
N ALA A 116 -0.30 11.63 -25.28
CA ALA A 116 -1.47 10.79 -25.51
C ALA A 116 -1.17 9.32 -25.18
N THR A 117 -2.06 8.68 -24.42
CA THR A 117 -1.91 7.28 -23.94
C THR A 117 -3.23 6.50 -23.91
N ARG A 118 -3.15 5.17 -23.86
CA ARG A 118 -4.27 4.24 -23.64
C ARG A 118 -3.82 3.02 -22.81
N GLY A 119 -3.25 3.23 -21.63
CA GLY A 119 -2.70 2.14 -20.82
C GLY A 119 -1.34 1.59 -21.28
N PRO A 120 -0.81 0.57 -20.59
CA PRO A 120 0.51 -0.02 -20.80
C PRO A 120 0.61 -0.91 -22.06
N GLU A 121 -0.51 -1.27 -22.69
CA GLU A 121 -0.54 -2.11 -23.89
C GLU A 121 -0.15 -1.33 -25.16
N TRP A 122 -0.10 0.00 -25.07
CA TRP A 122 0.06 0.91 -26.19
C TRP A 122 1.32 1.78 -26.07
N SER A 123 1.85 2.17 -27.23
CA SER A 123 2.90 3.19 -27.32
C SER A 123 2.41 4.52 -26.77
N ARG A 124 3.35 5.43 -26.43
CA ARG A 124 3.05 6.82 -26.07
C ARG A 124 3.34 7.76 -27.24
N ALA A 125 2.46 8.73 -27.49
CA ALA A 125 2.74 9.85 -28.40
C ALA A 125 2.87 11.17 -27.62
N ASP A 126 3.75 12.07 -28.06
CA ASP A 126 3.87 13.41 -27.50
C ASP A 126 4.02 14.50 -28.56
N LYS A 127 3.57 15.71 -28.22
CA LYS A 127 3.73 16.91 -29.05
C LYS A 127 4.04 18.12 -28.19
N ARG A 128 5.05 18.89 -28.58
CA ARG A 128 5.37 20.19 -27.99
C ARG A 128 4.64 21.30 -28.74
N VAL A 129 3.91 22.14 -28.02
CA VAL A 129 3.11 23.23 -28.58
C VAL A 129 3.27 24.50 -27.76
N ILE A 130 3.09 25.65 -28.42
CA ILE A 130 2.91 26.95 -27.77
C ILE A 130 1.54 27.45 -28.20
N LEU A 131 0.64 27.57 -27.22
CA LEU A 131 -0.74 27.97 -27.40
C LEU A 131 -0.91 29.47 -27.16
N ALA A 132 -1.38 30.20 -28.17
CA ALA A 132 -1.60 31.65 -28.12
C ALA A 132 -3.10 32.00 -27.97
N ALA A 133 -3.40 33.19 -27.46
CA ALA A 133 -4.78 33.58 -27.19
C ALA A 133 -5.60 33.66 -28.49
N GLY A 134 -6.75 32.96 -28.51
CA GLY A 134 -7.66 32.94 -29.65
C GLY A 134 -7.18 32.14 -30.86
N GLU A 135 -6.05 31.45 -30.77
CA GLU A 135 -5.63 30.53 -31.84
C GLU A 135 -6.50 29.26 -31.84
N GLU A 136 -6.60 28.63 -33.01
CA GLU A 136 -7.13 27.27 -33.15
C GLU A 136 -6.00 26.35 -33.64
N ARG A 137 -5.84 25.20 -32.97
CA ARG A 137 -4.80 24.22 -33.27
C ARG A 137 -5.40 22.83 -33.40
N THR A 138 -5.04 22.11 -34.45
CA THR A 138 -5.42 20.70 -34.65
C THR A 138 -4.25 19.78 -34.35
N LEU A 139 -4.45 18.77 -33.49
CA LEU A 139 -3.44 17.81 -33.05
C LEU A 139 -3.93 16.38 -33.28
N VAL A 140 -3.14 15.57 -33.99
CA VAL A 140 -3.41 14.13 -34.18
C VAL A 140 -2.29 13.30 -33.55
N PHE A 141 -2.65 12.42 -32.63
CA PHE A 141 -1.76 11.52 -31.90
C PHE A 141 -1.97 10.09 -32.39
N HIS A 142 -0.90 9.43 -32.81
CA HIS A 142 -0.93 8.06 -33.30
C HIS A 142 -0.38 7.12 -32.24
N LEU A 143 -1.16 6.14 -31.82
CA LEU A 143 -0.75 5.09 -30.87
C LEU A 143 -0.71 3.75 -31.60
N ALA A 144 0.32 2.95 -31.33
CA ALA A 144 0.41 1.55 -31.75
C ALA A 144 0.10 0.65 -30.56
N ARG A 145 -0.66 -0.42 -30.77
CA ARG A 145 -0.74 -1.51 -29.79
C ARG A 145 0.57 -2.28 -29.87
N GLU A 146 1.33 -2.26 -28.78
CA GLU A 146 2.68 -2.82 -28.74
C GLU A 146 2.69 -4.20 -28.10
N LEU A 147 1.84 -4.44 -27.11
CA LEU A 147 1.79 -5.69 -26.36
C LEU A 147 0.77 -6.66 -26.98
N ASP A 148 1.18 -7.93 -27.09
CA ASP A 148 0.28 -9.03 -27.38
C ASP A 148 -0.23 -9.62 -26.06
N THR A 149 -1.48 -9.30 -25.72
CA THR A 149 -2.13 -9.71 -24.47
C THR A 149 -3.22 -10.77 -24.70
N ARG A 150 -3.21 -11.47 -25.85
CA ARG A 150 -4.27 -12.42 -26.20
C ARG A 150 -4.44 -13.52 -25.16
N GLY A 151 -5.69 -13.83 -24.83
CA GLY A 151 -6.06 -14.78 -23.78
C GLY A 151 -6.00 -14.17 -22.37
N TRP A 152 -5.85 -12.86 -22.25
CA TRP A 152 -5.81 -12.13 -20.99
C TRP A 152 -6.68 -10.88 -21.05
N ILE A 153 -7.41 -10.61 -19.98
CA ILE A 153 -8.17 -9.37 -19.80
C ILE A 153 -7.43 -8.42 -18.85
N SER A 154 -7.41 -7.14 -19.19
CA SER A 154 -6.96 -6.05 -18.31
C SER A 154 -8.05 -5.70 -17.30
N ALA A 155 -7.77 -5.81 -16.00
CA ALA A 155 -8.78 -5.65 -14.96
C ALA A 155 -8.31 -4.82 -13.75
N ASP A 156 -9.25 -4.09 -13.15
CA ASP A 156 -9.06 -3.39 -11.88
C ASP A 156 -10.20 -3.72 -10.92
N PHE A 157 -9.86 -4.22 -9.73
CA PHE A 157 -10.82 -4.74 -8.76
C PHE A 157 -11.09 -3.81 -7.58
N HIS A 158 -10.46 -2.63 -7.53
CA HIS A 158 -10.60 -1.69 -6.40
C HIS A 158 -10.68 -0.25 -6.91
N LEU A 159 -11.90 0.29 -6.96
CA LEU A 159 -12.22 1.54 -7.62
C LEU A 159 -13.27 2.33 -6.84
N HIS A 160 -13.11 3.65 -6.83
CA HIS A 160 -13.98 4.57 -6.11
C HIS A 160 -14.46 5.74 -6.95
N THR A 161 -15.57 6.31 -6.49
CA THR A 161 -16.16 7.53 -6.98
C THR A 161 -16.43 8.48 -5.82
N PHE A 162 -16.28 9.77 -6.09
CA PHE A 162 -16.77 10.81 -5.17
C PHE A 162 -18.28 10.67 -4.93
N THR A 163 -19.03 10.18 -5.92
CA THR A 163 -20.49 10.06 -5.87
C THR A 163 -20.98 9.18 -4.70
N HIS A 164 -20.36 8.03 -4.47
CA HIS A 164 -20.79 7.12 -3.41
C HIS A 164 -19.83 7.08 -2.23
N SER A 165 -18.52 7.17 -2.46
CA SER A 165 -17.51 7.15 -1.38
C SER A 165 -17.37 8.50 -0.67
N GLY A 166 -17.80 9.60 -1.30
CA GLY A 166 -17.82 10.95 -0.68
C GLY A 166 -16.46 11.65 -0.62
N HIS A 167 -15.40 11.05 -1.18
CA HIS A 167 -14.07 11.62 -1.30
C HIS A 167 -13.42 11.23 -2.64
N GLY A 168 -12.35 11.92 -3.02
CA GLY A 168 -11.83 11.90 -4.39
C GLY A 168 -12.48 12.96 -5.30
N ASP A 169 -12.36 12.79 -6.62
CA ASP A 169 -12.89 13.76 -7.59
C ASP A 169 -13.67 13.15 -8.76
N ALA A 170 -13.69 11.82 -8.92
CA ALA A 170 -14.35 11.16 -10.04
C ALA A 170 -15.85 10.97 -9.77
N ASN A 171 -16.71 11.47 -10.65
CA ASN A 171 -18.10 11.00 -10.70
C ASN A 171 -18.20 9.67 -11.49
N LEU A 172 -19.41 9.08 -11.55
CA LEU A 172 -19.64 7.79 -12.19
C LEU A 172 -19.29 7.76 -13.69
N ASN A 173 -19.73 8.76 -14.47
CA ASN A 173 -19.37 8.83 -15.89
C ASN A 173 -17.87 8.99 -16.09
N GLU A 174 -17.25 9.87 -15.30
CA GLU A 174 -15.81 10.13 -15.39
C GLU A 174 -14.97 8.91 -15.03
N ARG A 175 -15.43 8.11 -14.06
CA ARG A 175 -14.80 6.84 -13.70
C ARG A 175 -14.87 5.85 -14.85
N VAL A 176 -16.03 5.69 -15.48
CA VAL A 176 -16.19 4.81 -16.65
C VAL A 176 -15.32 5.28 -17.82
N ILE A 177 -15.33 6.58 -18.12
CA ILE A 177 -14.52 7.16 -19.21
C ILE A 177 -13.02 7.01 -18.92
N SER A 178 -12.56 7.22 -17.68
CA SER A 178 -11.15 7.08 -17.33
C SER A 178 -10.67 5.63 -17.39
N LEU A 179 -11.47 4.67 -16.93
CA LEU A 179 -11.19 3.23 -17.08
C LEU A 179 -11.01 2.83 -18.55
N ILE A 180 -11.95 3.22 -19.40
CA ILE A 180 -11.91 2.92 -20.84
C ILE A 180 -10.72 3.62 -21.51
N GLY A 181 -10.39 4.84 -21.07
CA GLY A 181 -9.24 5.59 -21.55
C GLY A 181 -7.90 4.99 -21.12
N GLU A 182 -7.83 4.33 -19.98
CA GLU A 182 -6.66 3.57 -19.50
C GLU A 182 -6.60 2.13 -20.03
N GLY A 183 -7.57 1.72 -20.86
CA GLY A 183 -7.60 0.37 -21.45
C GLY A 183 -7.96 -0.73 -20.45
N VAL A 184 -8.72 -0.41 -19.39
CA VAL A 184 -9.28 -1.42 -18.48
C VAL A 184 -10.49 -2.05 -19.15
N GLU A 185 -10.49 -3.38 -19.25
CA GLU A 185 -11.50 -4.19 -19.96
C GLU A 185 -12.51 -4.82 -18.99
N LEU A 186 -12.12 -5.05 -17.74
CA LEU A 186 -13.03 -5.42 -16.65
C LEU A 186 -12.82 -4.52 -15.42
N ALA A 187 -13.91 -3.94 -14.90
CA ALA A 187 -13.86 -3.06 -13.73
C ALA A 187 -14.84 -3.52 -12.65
N VAL A 188 -14.36 -3.63 -11.41
CA VAL A 188 -15.23 -3.89 -10.24
C VAL A 188 -15.49 -2.57 -9.53
N ALA A 189 -16.75 -2.17 -9.42
CA ALA A 189 -17.15 -0.93 -8.75
C ALA A 189 -17.22 -1.15 -7.24
N THR A 190 -16.28 -0.62 -6.46
CA THR A 190 -16.12 -0.97 -5.03
C THR A 190 -16.14 0.25 -4.12
N ASP A 191 -17.07 1.18 -4.33
CA ASP A 191 -17.23 2.30 -3.41
C ASP A 191 -17.44 1.83 -1.96
N HIS A 192 -17.00 2.65 -1.01
CA HIS A 192 -17.10 2.32 0.41
C HIS A 192 -18.54 2.07 0.83
N ASN A 193 -18.80 0.84 1.29
CA ASN A 193 -20.10 0.43 1.84
C ASN A 193 -21.27 0.74 0.91
N HIS A 194 -21.07 0.57 -0.40
CA HIS A 194 -22.12 0.70 -1.41
C HIS A 194 -22.02 -0.44 -2.43
N ASN A 195 -23.17 -1.00 -2.82
CA ASN A 195 -23.23 -1.97 -3.91
C ASN A 195 -23.32 -1.20 -5.24
N THR A 196 -22.19 -0.66 -5.71
CA THR A 196 -22.17 0.24 -6.87
C THR A 196 -22.31 -0.52 -8.17
N ASP A 197 -23.14 0.01 -9.09
CA ASP A 197 -23.32 -0.53 -10.44
C ASP A 197 -22.95 0.51 -11.51
N TYR A 198 -21.91 0.22 -12.29
CA TYR A 198 -21.49 1.05 -13.43
C TYR A 198 -22.25 0.75 -14.72
N ALA A 199 -22.95 -0.39 -14.83
CA ALA A 199 -23.58 -0.82 -16.08
C ALA A 199 -24.61 0.18 -16.66
N PRO A 200 -25.41 0.92 -15.86
CA PRO A 200 -26.29 1.96 -16.39
C PRO A 200 -25.52 3.10 -17.06
N PHE A 201 -24.39 3.51 -16.48
CA PHE A 201 -23.56 4.60 -16.99
C PHE A 201 -22.78 4.19 -18.24
N VAL A 202 -22.29 2.94 -18.29
CA VAL A 202 -21.69 2.37 -19.51
C VAL A 202 -22.68 2.40 -20.68
N ARG A 203 -23.95 2.04 -20.44
CA ARG A 203 -25.02 2.09 -21.47
C ARG A 203 -25.40 3.51 -21.86
N GLU A 204 -25.47 4.43 -20.90
CA GLU A 204 -25.72 5.86 -21.17
C GLU A 204 -24.64 6.44 -22.11
N LEU A 205 -23.39 6.03 -21.90
CA LEU A 205 -22.25 6.44 -22.70
C LEU A 205 -22.12 5.70 -24.05
N GLY A 206 -22.91 4.66 -24.30
CA GLY A 206 -22.77 3.80 -25.50
C GLY A 206 -21.41 3.11 -25.58
N ALA A 207 -20.90 2.68 -24.42
CA ALA A 207 -19.53 2.24 -24.23
C ALA A 207 -19.41 0.72 -23.94
N GLU A 208 -20.47 -0.05 -24.14
CA GLU A 208 -20.55 -1.47 -23.79
C GLU A 208 -19.47 -2.33 -24.50
N GLN A 209 -19.01 -1.91 -25.68
CA GLN A 209 -17.94 -2.57 -26.42
C GLN A 209 -16.54 -2.46 -25.77
N HIS A 210 -16.38 -1.58 -24.77
CA HIS A 210 -15.06 -1.25 -24.24
C HIS A 210 -14.77 -1.86 -22.87
N VAL A 211 -15.80 -2.18 -22.08
CA VAL A 211 -15.62 -2.62 -20.69
C VAL A 211 -16.79 -3.49 -20.22
N THR A 212 -16.47 -4.57 -19.52
CA THR A 212 -17.42 -5.29 -18.66
C THR A 212 -17.30 -4.76 -17.23
N THR A 213 -18.42 -4.43 -16.60
CA THR A 213 -18.44 -3.93 -15.22
C THR A 213 -19.06 -4.95 -14.28
N VAL A 214 -18.51 -5.05 -13.08
CA VAL A 214 -18.97 -5.94 -12.02
C VAL A 214 -19.39 -5.12 -10.82
N VAL A 215 -20.59 -5.39 -10.30
CA VAL A 215 -21.07 -4.80 -9.05
C VAL A 215 -20.23 -5.34 -7.89
N GLY A 216 -19.61 -4.44 -7.14
CA GLY A 216 -18.84 -4.76 -5.95
C GLY A 216 -19.15 -3.81 -4.81
N ASN A 217 -18.37 -3.96 -3.74
CA ASN A 217 -18.45 -3.13 -2.54
C ASN A 217 -17.12 -3.24 -1.79
N GLU A 218 -16.50 -2.12 -1.44
CA GLU A 218 -15.46 -2.13 -0.41
C GLU A 218 -16.14 -2.08 0.96
N VAL A 219 -16.25 -3.23 1.60
CA VAL A 219 -16.84 -3.37 2.92
C VAL A 219 -15.83 -2.86 3.96
N SER A 220 -15.89 -1.55 4.23
CA SER A 220 -14.98 -0.86 5.15
C SER A 220 -15.43 -1.06 6.59
N THR A 221 -14.69 -1.90 7.31
CA THR A 221 -15.02 -2.30 8.70
C THR A 221 -14.00 -1.79 9.72
N PRO A 222 -14.33 -1.79 11.02
CA PRO A 222 -13.36 -1.48 12.08
C PRO A 222 -12.16 -2.43 12.17
N ILE A 223 -12.18 -3.55 11.45
CA ILE A 223 -11.06 -4.51 11.42
C ILE A 223 -10.31 -4.49 10.10
N GLY A 224 -10.66 -3.64 9.14
CA GLY A 224 -10.02 -3.58 7.84
C GLY A 224 -11.03 -3.51 6.70
N HIS A 225 -10.51 -3.37 5.48
CA HIS A 225 -11.32 -3.25 4.28
C HIS A 225 -11.22 -4.49 3.39
N PHE A 226 -12.35 -4.85 2.78
CA PHE A 226 -12.47 -6.06 1.97
C PHE A 226 -13.37 -5.77 0.78
N ASN A 227 -12.91 -6.06 -0.44
CA ASN A 227 -13.78 -6.05 -1.60
C ASN A 227 -14.58 -7.35 -1.67
N ALA A 228 -15.89 -7.20 -1.94
CA ALA A 228 -16.81 -8.30 -2.20
C ALA A 228 -17.43 -8.14 -3.59
N PHE A 229 -17.27 -9.13 -4.47
CA PHE A 229 -17.82 -9.10 -5.84
C PHE A 229 -17.90 -10.49 -6.49
N PRO A 230 -18.83 -10.77 -7.42
CA PRO A 230 -19.96 -9.92 -7.80
C PRO A 230 -21.04 -9.89 -6.71
N LEU A 231 -21.72 -8.76 -6.59
CA LEU A 231 -22.90 -8.57 -5.75
C LEU A 231 -24.13 -8.21 -6.60
N ASP A 232 -25.32 -8.20 -5.99
CA ASP A 232 -26.54 -7.66 -6.61
C ASP A 232 -26.77 -6.22 -6.10
N PRO A 233 -26.90 -5.22 -7.00
CA PRO A 233 -26.97 -3.81 -6.61
C PRO A 233 -28.28 -3.45 -5.89
N SER A 234 -29.31 -4.30 -5.96
CA SER A 234 -30.58 -4.11 -5.25
C SER A 234 -30.58 -4.62 -3.81
N ARG A 235 -29.56 -5.40 -3.43
CA ARG A 235 -29.44 -5.97 -2.09
C ARG A 235 -29.07 -4.91 -1.06
N GLU A 236 -29.40 -5.19 0.19
CA GLU A 236 -28.91 -4.38 1.31
C GLU A 236 -27.38 -4.44 1.38
N VAL A 237 -26.77 -3.32 1.76
CA VAL A 237 -25.33 -3.24 2.01
C VAL A 237 -24.97 -4.16 3.17
N LEU A 238 -23.89 -4.92 2.99
CA LEU A 238 -23.35 -5.82 4.00
C LEU A 238 -23.07 -5.09 5.32
N ASN A 239 -23.20 -5.80 6.46
CA ASN A 239 -22.95 -5.22 7.77
C ASN A 239 -21.46 -4.90 7.98
N HIS A 240 -21.09 -3.68 7.62
CA HIS A 240 -19.72 -3.18 7.71
C HIS A 240 -19.28 -2.78 9.14
N ARG A 241 -20.10 -3.04 10.17
CA ARG A 241 -19.75 -2.77 11.59
C ARG A 241 -19.16 -3.98 12.30
N LEU A 242 -19.06 -5.12 11.62
CA LEU A 242 -18.54 -6.35 12.18
C LEU A 242 -17.06 -6.22 12.56
N ARG A 243 -16.68 -6.95 13.59
CA ARG A 243 -15.31 -7.01 14.11
C ARG A 243 -14.72 -8.42 14.08
N ASP A 244 -15.42 -9.35 13.46
CA ASP A 244 -15.02 -10.74 13.31
C ASP A 244 -15.00 -11.06 11.81
N ALA A 245 -13.82 -11.39 11.28
CA ALA A 245 -13.67 -11.66 9.85
C ALA A 245 -14.37 -12.96 9.45
N GLY A 246 -14.39 -13.98 10.32
CA GLY A 246 -15.07 -15.23 10.04
C GLY A 246 -16.60 -15.06 9.89
N GLU A 247 -17.20 -14.17 10.67
CA GLU A 247 -18.60 -13.76 10.51
C GLU A 247 -18.81 -12.96 9.23
N LEU A 248 -17.99 -11.93 8.99
CA LEU A 248 -18.09 -11.10 7.80
C LEU A 248 -17.98 -11.93 6.52
N PHE A 249 -16.98 -12.81 6.44
CA PHE A 249 -16.73 -13.61 5.25
C PHE A 249 -17.87 -14.59 4.98
N ARG A 250 -18.42 -15.24 6.02
CA ARG A 250 -19.61 -16.10 5.85
C ARG A 250 -20.82 -15.32 5.33
N LEU A 251 -21.01 -14.06 5.73
CA LEU A 251 -22.07 -13.22 5.18
C LEU A 251 -21.82 -12.91 3.70
N ILE A 252 -20.59 -12.51 3.34
CA ILE A 252 -20.23 -12.26 1.94
C ILE A 252 -20.45 -13.52 1.08
N ARG A 253 -19.97 -14.69 1.53
CA ARG A 253 -20.14 -15.97 0.81
C ARG A 253 -21.60 -16.36 0.59
N ALA A 254 -22.51 -15.87 1.44
CA ALA A 254 -23.93 -16.17 1.36
C ALA A 254 -24.72 -15.22 0.44
N GLU A 255 -24.12 -14.13 -0.03
CA GLU A 255 -24.82 -13.18 -0.90
C GLU A 255 -25.11 -13.80 -2.28
N PRO A 256 -26.39 -13.79 -2.71
CA PRO A 256 -26.74 -14.18 -4.06
C PRO A 256 -26.34 -13.08 -5.04
N ASN A 257 -26.08 -13.49 -6.28
CA ASN A 257 -25.85 -12.59 -7.41
C ASN A 257 -26.40 -13.22 -8.70
N GLU A 258 -26.52 -12.42 -9.74
CA GLU A 258 -27.05 -12.84 -11.04
C GLU A 258 -26.22 -13.96 -11.71
N PHE A 259 -24.95 -14.11 -11.33
CA PHE A 259 -24.05 -15.10 -11.89
C PHE A 259 -24.16 -16.48 -11.25
N GLY A 260 -24.82 -16.58 -10.08
CA GLY A 260 -25.01 -17.83 -9.35
C GLY A 260 -23.73 -18.40 -8.74
N ILE A 261 -22.73 -17.56 -8.46
CA ILE A 261 -21.45 -17.96 -7.87
C ILE A 261 -21.27 -17.35 -6.48
N GLN A 262 -20.39 -17.92 -5.67
CA GLN A 262 -19.99 -17.28 -4.42
C GLN A 262 -19.14 -16.02 -4.72
N PRO A 263 -19.44 -14.87 -4.09
CA PRO A 263 -18.61 -13.68 -4.23
C PRO A 263 -17.16 -13.94 -3.85
N ILE A 264 -16.25 -13.36 -4.63
CA ILE A 264 -14.85 -13.17 -4.31
C ILE A 264 -14.73 -12.28 -3.08
N ILE A 265 -13.87 -12.69 -2.15
CA ILE A 265 -13.42 -11.86 -1.04
C ILE A 265 -11.97 -11.50 -1.33
N GLN A 266 -11.74 -10.23 -1.65
CA GLN A 266 -10.40 -9.67 -1.79
C GLN A 266 -10.06 -8.90 -0.52
N LEU A 267 -8.89 -9.17 0.03
CA LEU A 267 -8.33 -8.37 1.11
C LEU A 267 -7.63 -7.14 0.53
N ASN A 268 -8.09 -5.95 0.89
CA ASN A 268 -7.52 -4.70 0.41
C ASN A 268 -6.41 -4.23 1.35
N HIS A 269 -5.41 -3.56 0.77
CA HIS A 269 -4.30 -2.87 1.43
C HIS A 269 -3.97 -3.33 2.87
N PRO A 270 -3.54 -4.61 3.03
CA PRO A 270 -3.62 -5.34 4.30
C PRO A 270 -2.77 -4.81 5.46
N ARG A 271 -1.89 -3.83 5.19
CA ARG A 271 -0.91 -3.21 6.11
C ARG A 271 -0.97 -1.67 6.09
N TRP A 272 -2.00 -1.05 5.49
CA TRP A 272 -2.18 0.40 5.47
C TRP A 272 -2.61 0.94 6.84
N TYR A 273 -1.74 1.74 7.45
CA TYR A 273 -1.94 2.27 8.81
C TYR A 273 -3.37 2.81 9.04
N ASP A 274 -3.92 2.54 10.22
CA ASP A 274 -5.30 2.83 10.69
C ASP A 274 -6.45 2.02 10.07
N ILE A 275 -6.29 1.43 8.89
CA ILE A 275 -7.34 0.66 8.21
C ILE A 275 -6.92 -0.78 7.85
N ASP A 276 -5.85 -1.29 8.45
CA ASP A 276 -5.25 -2.57 8.08
C ASP A 276 -5.79 -3.80 8.81
N TYR A 277 -6.16 -4.84 8.05
CA TYR A 277 -6.63 -6.10 8.61
C TYR A 277 -5.56 -6.88 9.37
N PHE A 278 -4.33 -6.95 8.85
CA PHE A 278 -3.32 -7.82 9.41
C PHE A 278 -2.91 -7.43 10.82
N ARG A 279 -2.80 -6.15 11.17
CA ARG A 279 -2.59 -5.74 12.56
C ARG A 279 -3.84 -5.98 13.41
N HIS A 280 -5.02 -5.58 12.95
CA HIS A 280 -6.26 -5.69 13.73
C HIS A 280 -6.58 -7.14 14.08
N ALA A 281 -6.37 -8.04 13.13
CA ALA A 281 -6.52 -9.47 13.31
C ALA A 281 -5.23 -10.15 13.77
N GLY A 282 -4.15 -9.43 14.06
CA GLY A 282 -2.96 -9.96 14.74
C GLY A 282 -2.12 -10.96 13.93
N LEU A 283 -2.05 -10.81 12.62
CA LEU A 283 -1.10 -11.53 11.77
C LEU A 283 0.32 -11.02 12.04
N ASP A 284 1.13 -11.88 12.66
CA ASP A 284 2.53 -11.59 12.92
C ASP A 284 3.34 -11.64 11.60
N PRO A 285 4.07 -10.56 11.24
CA PRO A 285 4.81 -10.45 9.97
C PRO A 285 6.08 -11.32 9.90
N VAL A 286 6.47 -11.98 11.00
CA VAL A 286 7.60 -12.91 11.08
C VAL A 286 7.11 -14.36 10.94
N THR A 287 6.00 -14.69 11.60
CA THR A 287 5.50 -16.07 11.64
C THR A 287 4.45 -16.36 10.59
N GLY A 288 3.75 -15.35 10.05
CA GLY A 288 2.61 -15.55 9.16
C GLY A 288 1.42 -16.21 9.84
N THR A 289 1.31 -16.10 11.17
CA THR A 289 0.18 -16.67 11.94
C THR A 289 -0.52 -15.60 12.75
N SER A 290 -1.80 -15.82 13.02
CA SER A 290 -2.54 -15.06 14.01
C SER A 290 -3.13 -15.99 15.08
N ALA A 291 -3.10 -15.52 16.33
CA ALA A 291 -3.82 -16.12 17.45
C ALA A 291 -5.17 -15.42 17.75
N SER A 292 -5.53 -14.41 16.97
CA SER A 292 -6.78 -13.66 17.18
C SER A 292 -7.98 -14.51 16.83
N LYS A 293 -9.04 -14.42 17.64
CA LYS A 293 -10.33 -15.05 17.32
C LYS A 293 -11.04 -14.37 16.13
N ALA A 294 -10.72 -13.11 15.87
CA ALA A 294 -11.27 -12.35 14.75
C ALA A 294 -10.54 -12.64 13.43
N TRP A 295 -9.47 -13.44 13.45
CA TRP A 295 -8.73 -13.84 12.26
C TRP A 295 -9.51 -14.91 11.46
N SER A 296 -9.51 -14.75 10.15
CA SER A 296 -9.96 -15.74 9.18
C SER A 296 -9.08 -15.63 7.95
N ALA A 297 -8.61 -16.78 7.46
CA ALA A 297 -7.92 -16.89 6.18
C ALA A 297 -8.88 -17.28 5.04
N ASP A 298 -10.21 -17.15 5.19
CA ASP A 298 -11.19 -17.50 4.14
C ASP A 298 -11.42 -16.33 3.16
N PHE A 299 -10.33 -15.81 2.58
CA PHE A 299 -10.35 -14.86 1.47
C PHE A 299 -9.74 -15.48 0.21
N ASP A 300 -10.07 -14.98 -0.97
CA ASP A 300 -9.60 -15.55 -2.24
C ASP A 300 -8.35 -14.86 -2.76
N SER A 301 -8.30 -13.53 -2.64
CA SER A 301 -7.18 -12.71 -3.11
C SER A 301 -6.70 -11.71 -2.08
N ILE A 302 -5.46 -11.27 -2.25
CA ILE A 302 -4.79 -10.30 -1.40
C ILE A 302 -4.13 -9.23 -2.26
N GLU A 303 -4.42 -7.97 -1.95
CA GLU A 303 -3.82 -6.83 -2.61
C GLU A 303 -2.39 -6.61 -2.13
N ILE A 304 -1.41 -6.96 -2.97
CA ILE A 304 0.02 -6.82 -2.68
C ILE A 304 0.63 -5.54 -3.28
N LEU A 305 -0.09 -4.91 -4.23
CA LEU A 305 0.22 -3.60 -4.81
C LEU A 305 -1.04 -2.74 -4.75
N ASN A 306 -0.94 -1.56 -4.14
CA ASN A 306 -2.04 -0.58 -4.09
C ASN A 306 -1.54 0.80 -4.54
N ALA A 307 -2.41 1.52 -5.26
CA ALA A 307 -2.18 2.86 -5.81
C ALA A 307 -0.99 2.97 -6.78
N ASN A 308 -0.86 4.11 -7.46
CA ASN A 308 0.20 4.36 -8.44
C ASN A 308 1.61 3.98 -7.95
N PRO A 309 1.98 4.20 -6.67
CA PRO A 309 3.30 3.84 -6.17
C PRO A 309 3.57 2.34 -5.98
N GLY A 310 2.56 1.48 -6.10
CA GLY A 310 2.71 0.04 -5.83
C GLY A 310 2.97 -0.27 -4.36
N ARG A 311 2.21 0.38 -3.46
CA ARG A 311 2.33 0.19 -2.00
C ARG A 311 2.10 -1.28 -1.62
N GLY A 312 2.85 -1.77 -0.65
CA GLY A 312 2.84 -3.18 -0.22
C GLY A 312 4.01 -4.00 -0.73
N TYR A 313 4.72 -3.54 -1.77
CA TYR A 313 5.91 -4.23 -2.30
C TYR A 313 7.08 -4.21 -1.30
N HIS A 314 7.43 -3.03 -0.77
CA HIS A 314 8.57 -2.84 0.11
C HIS A 314 8.24 -3.00 1.60
N ASP A 315 9.25 -3.38 2.39
CA ASP A 315 9.18 -3.35 3.85
C ASP A 315 9.47 -1.91 4.32
N ALA A 316 8.44 -1.24 4.84
CA ALA A 316 8.50 0.15 5.27
C ALA A 316 9.47 0.40 6.43
N ASP A 317 9.95 -0.63 7.14
CA ASP A 317 11.00 -0.49 8.15
C ASP A 317 12.42 -0.58 7.58
N LEU A 318 12.57 -1.12 6.36
CA LEU A 318 13.87 -1.27 5.70
C LEU A 318 14.08 -0.26 4.58
N ALA A 319 13.00 0.16 3.92
CA ALA A 319 13.04 1.03 2.75
C ALA A 319 11.93 2.08 2.79
N PHE A 320 11.78 2.76 3.94
CA PHE A 320 10.82 3.86 4.08
C PHE A 320 11.05 4.95 3.04
N ALA A 321 10.00 5.32 2.34
CA ALA A 321 9.93 6.54 1.55
C ALA A 321 8.97 7.53 2.26
N PRO A 322 9.25 8.85 2.24
CA PRO A 322 8.29 9.84 2.72
C PRO A 322 6.91 9.63 2.09
N GLY A 323 5.86 9.56 2.90
CA GLY A 323 4.50 9.23 2.44
C GLY A 323 4.13 7.74 2.52
N ASP A 324 5.06 6.84 2.89
CA ASP A 324 4.73 5.43 3.07
C ASP A 324 3.94 5.17 4.38
N GLU A 325 2.62 5.05 4.26
CA GLU A 325 1.72 4.72 5.36
C GLU A 325 1.66 3.21 5.67
N GLY A 326 2.44 2.37 4.99
CA GLY A 326 2.57 0.94 5.29
C GLY A 326 3.40 0.66 6.54
N ARG A 327 3.06 -0.41 7.29
CA ARG A 327 3.90 -0.93 8.40
C ARG A 327 4.95 -1.94 7.93
N HIS A 328 4.56 -2.85 7.03
CA HIS A 328 5.38 -3.97 6.58
C HIS A 328 5.13 -4.26 5.10
N SER A 329 5.98 -5.12 4.51
CA SER A 329 5.76 -5.65 3.17
C SER A 329 4.59 -6.62 3.15
N VAL A 330 3.54 -6.26 2.41
CA VAL A 330 2.41 -7.16 2.13
C VAL A 330 2.87 -8.31 1.22
N LEU A 331 3.81 -8.05 0.30
CA LEU A 331 4.45 -9.10 -0.50
C LEU A 331 5.05 -10.20 0.40
N ARG A 332 5.72 -9.79 1.49
CA ARG A 332 6.32 -10.74 2.45
C ARG A 332 5.27 -11.48 3.26
N ASP A 333 4.20 -10.81 3.69
CA ASP A 333 3.06 -11.48 4.33
C ASP A 333 2.44 -12.54 3.40
N TRP A 334 2.27 -12.23 2.12
CA TRP A 334 1.78 -13.18 1.12
C TRP A 334 2.70 -14.41 1.00
N PHE A 335 4.03 -14.21 0.95
CA PHE A 335 4.98 -15.33 0.97
C PHE A 335 4.85 -16.19 2.24
N HIS A 336 4.64 -15.56 3.40
CA HIS A 336 4.43 -16.30 4.65
C HIS A 336 3.14 -17.11 4.65
N LEU A 337 2.05 -16.56 4.09
CA LEU A 337 0.78 -17.27 3.91
C LEU A 337 0.95 -18.46 2.94
N LEU A 338 1.59 -18.27 1.79
CA LEU A 338 1.91 -19.35 0.85
C LEU A 338 2.74 -20.46 1.49
N ASN A 339 3.76 -20.10 2.26
CA ASN A 339 4.59 -21.05 3.00
C ASN A 339 3.79 -21.89 4.00
N ARG A 340 2.67 -21.37 4.50
CA ARG A 340 1.73 -22.07 5.39
C ARG A 340 0.60 -22.79 4.65
N GLY A 341 0.63 -22.84 3.32
CA GLY A 341 -0.36 -23.54 2.50
C GLY A 341 -1.60 -22.70 2.16
N HIS A 342 -1.62 -21.42 2.54
CA HIS A 342 -2.68 -20.50 2.15
C HIS A 342 -2.43 -19.97 0.74
N ARG A 343 -3.08 -20.57 -0.26
CA ARG A 343 -2.91 -20.27 -1.69
C ARG A 343 -3.77 -19.08 -2.15
N HIS A 344 -3.67 -17.96 -1.44
CA HIS A 344 -4.36 -16.73 -1.83
C HIS A 344 -3.72 -16.12 -3.07
N THR A 345 -4.56 -15.63 -3.97
CA THR A 345 -4.10 -15.01 -5.22
C THR A 345 -3.64 -13.59 -4.96
N ALA A 346 -2.38 -13.29 -5.28
CA ALA A 346 -1.87 -11.94 -5.29
C ALA A 346 -2.53 -11.11 -6.41
N VAL A 347 -3.02 -9.94 -6.05
CA VAL A 347 -3.58 -8.94 -6.96
C VAL A 347 -3.00 -7.57 -6.63
N GLY A 348 -3.24 -6.61 -7.51
CA GLY A 348 -2.95 -5.22 -7.22
C GLY A 348 -3.89 -4.30 -7.98
N ASN A 349 -4.37 -3.27 -7.31
CA ASN A 349 -5.41 -2.39 -7.83
C ASN A 349 -5.07 -0.92 -7.60
N SER A 350 -5.74 -0.05 -8.36
CA SER A 350 -5.45 1.38 -8.30
C SER A 350 -5.95 2.05 -7.03
N ASP A 351 -6.99 1.51 -6.40
CA ASP A 351 -7.73 2.16 -5.31
C ASP A 351 -8.09 3.61 -5.68
N SER A 352 -8.42 3.78 -6.96
CA SER A 352 -8.48 5.10 -7.56
C SER A 352 -9.68 5.86 -7.04
N HIS A 353 -9.42 7.04 -6.48
CA HIS A 353 -10.43 8.02 -6.05
C HIS A 353 -10.51 9.22 -7.01
N THR A 354 -9.49 9.38 -7.87
CA THR A 354 -9.36 10.57 -8.73
C THR A 354 -9.16 10.21 -10.19
N VAL A 355 -9.46 11.17 -11.06
CA VAL A 355 -9.19 11.06 -12.49
C VAL A 355 -7.73 11.40 -12.82
N HIS A 356 -7.01 12.10 -11.94
CA HIS A 356 -5.77 12.82 -12.30
C HIS A 356 -4.47 12.45 -11.57
N PHE A 357 -4.48 11.64 -10.49
CA PHE A 357 -3.21 11.24 -9.84
C PHE A 357 -3.20 9.91 -9.08
N ASP A 358 -4.31 9.19 -8.97
CA ASP A 358 -4.36 7.74 -8.70
C ASP A 358 -5.10 7.13 -9.86
N PHE A 359 -4.38 6.74 -10.92
CA PHE A 359 -5.02 6.48 -12.19
C PHE A 359 -5.70 5.11 -12.17
N ALA A 360 -6.94 5.05 -12.64
CA ALA A 360 -7.65 3.77 -12.77
C ALA A 360 -6.81 2.76 -13.58
N GLY A 361 -6.68 1.53 -13.10
CA GLY A 361 -5.85 0.51 -13.73
C GLY A 361 -4.35 0.68 -13.54
N TRP A 362 -3.90 1.41 -12.52
CA TRP A 362 -2.49 1.50 -12.11
C TRP A 362 -2.34 1.33 -10.59
N PRO A 363 -1.91 0.15 -10.10
CA PRO A 363 -1.70 -1.11 -10.81
C PRO A 363 -2.99 -1.71 -11.38
N ARG A 364 -2.83 -2.68 -12.29
CA ARG A 364 -3.90 -3.53 -12.82
C ARG A 364 -3.54 -5.01 -12.71
N ASN A 365 -4.54 -5.85 -12.93
CA ASN A 365 -4.42 -7.29 -13.01
C ASN A 365 -4.66 -7.76 -14.45
N TYR A 366 -3.85 -8.69 -14.93
CA TYR A 366 -4.17 -9.46 -16.12
C TYR A 366 -4.70 -10.82 -15.71
N VAL A 367 -5.94 -11.14 -16.10
CA VAL A 367 -6.61 -12.40 -15.75
C VAL A 367 -6.78 -13.25 -16.99
N ARG A 368 -6.49 -14.55 -16.91
CA ARG A 368 -6.73 -15.48 -18.03
C ARG A 368 -8.20 -15.48 -18.44
N SER A 369 -8.44 -15.47 -19.74
CA SER A 369 -9.77 -15.37 -20.33
C SER A 369 -9.86 -16.16 -21.63
N SER A 370 -11.03 -16.73 -21.89
CA SER A 370 -11.39 -17.39 -23.14
C SER A 370 -11.68 -16.41 -24.29
N THR A 371 -11.78 -15.12 -23.99
CA THR A 371 -12.08 -14.04 -24.95
C THR A 371 -11.19 -12.82 -24.73
N ASP A 372 -10.88 -12.11 -25.83
CA ASP A 372 -10.22 -10.80 -25.85
C ASP A 372 -11.23 -9.65 -26.09
N ASP A 373 -12.51 -9.97 -26.22
CA ASP A 373 -13.59 -8.99 -26.44
C ASP A 373 -14.16 -8.52 -25.09
N PRO A 374 -13.97 -7.23 -24.70
CA PRO A 374 -14.42 -6.71 -23.42
C PRO A 374 -15.93 -6.84 -23.19
N ALA A 375 -16.76 -6.85 -24.25
CA ALA A 375 -18.21 -6.98 -24.13
C ALA A 375 -18.69 -8.41 -23.85
N ARG A 376 -17.77 -9.39 -23.88
CA ARG A 376 -18.09 -10.82 -23.79
C ARG A 376 -17.41 -11.53 -22.63
N ILE A 377 -16.81 -10.78 -21.71
CA ILE A 377 -16.13 -11.34 -20.54
C ILE A 377 -17.15 -12.06 -19.65
N ASP A 378 -16.92 -13.34 -19.33
CA ASP A 378 -17.74 -14.08 -18.37
C ASP A 378 -17.20 -13.88 -16.95
N VAL A 379 -17.95 -13.17 -16.12
CA VAL A 379 -17.61 -12.92 -14.70
C VAL A 379 -17.38 -14.23 -13.92
N ARG A 380 -18.03 -15.34 -14.29
CA ARG A 380 -17.78 -16.66 -13.67
C ARG A 380 -16.40 -17.20 -13.98
N GLU A 381 -15.96 -17.04 -15.23
CA GLU A 381 -14.61 -17.43 -15.65
C GLU A 381 -13.57 -16.60 -14.88
N ILE A 382 -13.78 -15.29 -14.78
CA ILE A 382 -12.85 -14.38 -14.08
C ILE A 382 -12.76 -14.72 -12.59
N ALA A 383 -13.89 -14.95 -11.91
CA ALA A 383 -13.89 -15.37 -10.51
C ALA A 383 -13.19 -16.72 -10.33
N SER A 384 -13.39 -17.68 -11.24
CA SER A 384 -12.69 -18.96 -11.21
C SER A 384 -11.19 -18.82 -11.43
N ALA A 385 -10.78 -17.96 -12.37
CA ALA A 385 -9.38 -17.68 -12.65
C ALA A 385 -8.69 -17.02 -11.45
N ILE A 386 -9.33 -16.04 -10.80
CA ILE A 386 -8.82 -15.43 -9.57
C ILE A 386 -8.62 -16.51 -8.49
N ARG A 387 -9.62 -17.35 -8.20
CA ARG A 387 -9.48 -18.43 -7.18
C ARG A 387 -8.39 -19.46 -7.51
N ALA A 388 -8.08 -19.64 -8.80
CA ALA A 388 -7.06 -20.58 -9.27
C ALA A 388 -5.66 -19.95 -9.40
N GLY A 389 -5.47 -18.68 -9.03
CA GLY A 389 -4.19 -17.96 -9.23
C GLY A 389 -3.88 -17.65 -10.70
N GLY A 390 -4.89 -17.70 -11.58
CA GLY A 390 -4.81 -17.46 -13.02
C GLY A 390 -4.70 -15.98 -13.41
N CYS A 391 -4.04 -15.16 -12.59
CA CYS A 391 -3.78 -13.75 -12.89
C CYS A 391 -2.38 -13.33 -12.42
N PHE A 392 -1.95 -12.14 -12.84
CA PHE A 392 -0.79 -11.45 -12.28
C PHE A 392 -1.07 -9.95 -12.19
N THR A 393 -0.37 -9.24 -11.31
CA THR A 393 -0.52 -7.80 -11.13
C THR A 393 0.67 -7.03 -11.69
N THR A 394 0.43 -5.81 -12.19
CA THR A 394 1.46 -5.01 -12.86
C THR A 394 1.20 -3.49 -12.87
N LEU A 395 2.31 -2.74 -12.83
CA LEU A 395 2.47 -1.32 -13.15
C LEU A 395 3.21 -1.15 -14.50
N GLY A 396 2.93 -1.99 -15.49
CA GLY A 396 3.42 -1.82 -16.86
C GLY A 396 3.87 -3.10 -17.54
N PRO A 397 4.87 -3.82 -17.01
CA PRO A 397 5.36 -5.04 -17.66
C PRO A 397 4.27 -6.11 -17.77
N PHE A 398 4.14 -6.74 -18.93
CA PHE A 398 3.24 -7.86 -19.17
C PHE A 398 4.05 -9.15 -19.16
N VAL A 399 3.72 -10.06 -18.23
CA VAL A 399 4.50 -11.26 -17.95
C VAL A 399 3.65 -12.50 -18.14
N GLU A 400 4.06 -13.37 -19.05
CA GLU A 400 3.41 -14.65 -19.28
C GLU A 400 4.30 -15.77 -18.75
N VAL A 401 3.72 -16.62 -17.91
CA VAL A 401 4.37 -17.83 -17.43
C VAL A 401 3.47 -19.02 -17.74
N ASN A 402 4.03 -20.03 -18.40
CA ASN A 402 3.34 -21.26 -18.73
C ASN A 402 4.17 -22.46 -18.26
N ALA A 403 3.54 -23.36 -17.51
CA ALA A 403 4.16 -24.64 -17.19
C ALA A 403 4.39 -25.45 -18.48
N LEU A 404 5.47 -26.23 -18.49
CA LEU A 404 5.85 -27.16 -19.55
C LEU A 404 5.83 -28.58 -18.95
N PRO A 405 4.66 -29.23 -18.82
CA PRO A 405 4.55 -30.53 -18.14
C PRO A 405 5.46 -31.61 -18.74
N ASP A 406 5.60 -31.62 -20.07
CA ASP A 406 6.45 -32.60 -20.78
C ASP A 406 7.95 -32.40 -20.55
N GLN A 407 8.36 -31.23 -20.04
CA GLN A 407 9.78 -30.85 -19.86
C GLN A 407 10.15 -30.62 -18.39
N ASP A 408 9.23 -30.85 -17.46
CA ASP A 408 9.41 -30.56 -16.03
C ASP A 408 9.96 -29.14 -15.79
N GLY A 409 9.32 -28.15 -16.41
CA GLY A 409 9.82 -26.78 -16.38
C GLY A 409 8.76 -25.73 -16.70
N PHE A 410 9.21 -24.51 -16.99
CA PHE A 410 8.34 -23.40 -17.37
C PHE A 410 8.94 -22.60 -18.54
N ALA A 411 8.06 -21.97 -19.32
CA ALA A 411 8.39 -20.93 -20.28
C ALA A 411 7.90 -19.58 -19.76
N LEU A 412 8.74 -18.55 -19.89
CA LEU A 412 8.45 -17.19 -19.43
C LEU A 412 8.74 -16.18 -20.53
N ARG A 413 7.78 -15.27 -20.76
CA ARG A 413 7.91 -14.13 -21.67
C ARG A 413 7.62 -12.82 -20.94
N ILE A 414 8.44 -11.81 -21.16
CA ILE A 414 8.25 -10.44 -20.64
C ILE A 414 8.11 -9.49 -21.82
N GLN A 415 6.97 -8.81 -21.89
CA GLN A 415 6.71 -7.71 -22.80
C GLN A 415 6.58 -6.40 -22.01
N ALA A 416 6.97 -5.27 -22.58
CA ALA A 416 6.65 -3.95 -22.04
C ALA A 416 6.60 -2.92 -23.17
N ALA A 417 5.78 -1.88 -23.02
CA ALA A 417 5.70 -0.82 -24.02
C ALA A 417 7.05 -0.13 -24.18
N SER A 418 7.30 0.46 -25.34
CA SER A 418 8.58 1.10 -25.67
C SER A 418 8.97 2.24 -24.72
N TRP A 419 8.01 2.79 -23.98
CA TRP A 419 8.20 3.85 -22.98
C TRP A 419 8.28 3.34 -21.53
N ILE A 420 8.08 2.04 -21.29
CA ILE A 420 8.14 1.40 -19.96
C ILE A 420 9.45 0.64 -19.84
N ASP A 421 10.22 1.00 -18.82
CA ASP A 421 11.51 0.38 -18.53
C ASP A 421 11.37 -0.97 -17.81
N VAL A 422 12.34 -1.87 -18.06
CA VAL A 422 12.45 -3.17 -17.38
C VAL A 422 13.93 -3.55 -17.29
N ASP A 423 14.47 -3.53 -16.08
CA ASP A 423 15.89 -3.77 -15.82
C ASP A 423 16.19 -5.18 -15.36
N ARG A 424 15.24 -5.84 -14.69
CA ARG A 424 15.51 -7.13 -14.05
C ARG A 424 14.28 -7.99 -13.83
N MET A 425 14.56 -9.29 -13.72
CA MET A 425 13.62 -10.30 -13.24
C MET A 425 14.23 -11.03 -12.06
N LYS A 426 13.45 -11.24 -11.00
CA LYS A 426 13.82 -12.04 -9.83
C LYS A 426 13.00 -13.32 -9.82
N ILE A 427 13.67 -14.43 -9.54
CA ILE A 427 13.03 -15.73 -9.31
C ILE A 427 12.98 -15.94 -7.79
N VAL A 428 11.78 -16.18 -7.28
CA VAL A 428 11.52 -16.39 -5.85
C VAL A 428 11.10 -17.84 -5.64
N VAL A 429 11.73 -18.52 -4.68
CA VAL A 429 11.38 -19.88 -4.25
C VAL A 429 11.09 -19.86 -2.76
N ASN A 430 9.89 -20.28 -2.36
CA ASN A 430 9.48 -20.33 -0.95
C ASN A 430 9.70 -19.00 -0.16
N GLY A 431 9.68 -17.88 -0.86
CA GLY A 431 9.86 -16.54 -0.30
C GLY A 431 11.29 -15.99 -0.41
N ASP A 432 12.23 -16.79 -0.90
CA ASP A 432 13.64 -16.38 -1.05
C ASP A 432 13.96 -16.08 -2.51
N ILE A 433 14.61 -14.94 -2.77
CA ILE A 433 15.13 -14.61 -4.11
C ILE A 433 16.35 -15.50 -4.37
N VAL A 434 16.20 -16.49 -5.25
CA VAL A 434 17.27 -17.45 -5.58
C VAL A 434 18.10 -17.03 -6.78
N GLU A 435 17.53 -16.22 -7.69
CA GLU A 435 18.22 -15.72 -8.87
C GLU A 435 17.69 -14.31 -9.20
N THR A 436 18.59 -13.42 -9.64
CA THR A 436 18.24 -12.12 -10.23
C THR A 436 18.90 -12.02 -11.60
N LEU A 437 18.09 -11.93 -12.64
CA LEU A 437 18.50 -11.77 -14.03
C LEU A 437 18.45 -10.29 -14.38
N SER A 438 19.59 -9.69 -14.71
CA SER A 438 19.63 -8.38 -15.34
C SER A 438 19.21 -8.47 -16.80
N LEU A 439 18.37 -7.54 -17.23
CA LEU A 439 17.88 -7.43 -18.60
C LEU A 439 18.61 -6.29 -19.33
N PRO A 440 18.86 -6.42 -20.65
CA PRO A 440 19.50 -5.35 -21.40
C PRO A 440 18.61 -4.10 -21.47
N PRO A 441 19.17 -2.88 -21.31
CA PRO A 441 18.41 -1.65 -21.49
C PRO A 441 17.99 -1.53 -22.95
N THR A 442 16.69 -1.69 -23.23
CA THR A 442 16.15 -1.68 -24.59
C THR A 442 14.72 -1.16 -24.60
N GLN A 443 14.27 -0.60 -25.72
CA GLN A 443 12.89 -0.18 -25.97
C GLN A 443 12.11 -1.16 -26.86
N ARG A 444 12.69 -2.33 -27.19
CA ARG A 444 11.99 -3.40 -27.91
C ARG A 444 10.93 -4.07 -27.05
N VAL A 445 9.70 -4.17 -27.55
CA VAL A 445 8.55 -4.78 -26.84
C VAL A 445 8.92 -6.06 -26.07
N MET A 446 9.52 -7.04 -26.75
CA MET A 446 9.99 -8.27 -26.11
C MET A 446 11.27 -7.99 -25.30
N ARG A 447 11.19 -8.12 -23.98
CA ARG A 447 12.31 -7.93 -23.03
C ARG A 447 13.05 -9.24 -22.76
N LEU A 448 12.30 -10.34 -22.62
CA LEU A 448 12.82 -11.66 -22.30
C LEU A 448 11.89 -12.74 -22.85
N ASP A 449 12.46 -13.82 -23.40
CA ASP A 449 11.76 -15.02 -23.85
C ASP A 449 12.67 -16.23 -23.63
N PHE A 450 12.34 -17.07 -22.65
CA PHE A 450 13.15 -18.23 -22.29
C PHE A 450 12.37 -19.31 -21.55
N SER A 451 13.02 -20.47 -21.34
CA SER A 451 12.49 -21.58 -20.53
C SER A 451 13.58 -22.14 -19.63
N ARG A 452 13.16 -22.72 -18.48
CA ARG A 452 14.05 -23.33 -17.47
C ARG A 452 13.39 -24.58 -16.88
N SER A 453 14.20 -25.50 -16.39
CA SER A 453 13.73 -26.67 -15.65
C SER A 453 13.40 -26.30 -14.20
N TYR A 454 12.38 -26.93 -13.62
CA TYR A 454 12.05 -26.78 -12.21
C TYR A 454 13.21 -27.22 -11.32
N SER A 455 13.85 -28.34 -11.65
CA SER A 455 14.94 -28.94 -10.87
C SER A 455 16.12 -28.00 -10.59
N GLU A 456 16.28 -26.93 -11.38
CA GLU A 456 17.31 -25.91 -11.18
C GLU A 456 17.11 -25.07 -9.91
N PHE A 457 15.89 -25.03 -9.39
CA PHE A 457 15.47 -24.14 -8.31
C PHE A 457 15.04 -24.86 -7.03
N ALA A 458 14.94 -26.20 -7.07
CA ALA A 458 14.51 -27.00 -5.94
C ALA A 458 15.40 -26.76 -4.70
N PRO A 459 14.83 -26.38 -3.53
CA PRO A 459 15.62 -26.19 -2.31
C PRO A 459 16.36 -27.45 -1.88
N GLU A 460 15.77 -28.60 -2.16
CA GLU A 460 16.33 -29.92 -1.92
C GLU A 460 15.69 -30.92 -2.90
N PRO A 461 16.41 -31.98 -3.33
CA PRO A 461 15.84 -32.99 -4.22
C PRO A 461 14.59 -33.65 -3.64
N GLY A 462 13.52 -33.73 -4.43
CA GLY A 462 12.27 -34.38 -4.05
C GLY A 462 11.50 -33.64 -2.95
N MET A 463 11.68 -32.32 -2.85
CA MET A 463 10.89 -31.49 -1.93
C MET A 463 10.07 -30.49 -2.71
N ASP A 464 8.78 -30.45 -2.42
CA ASP A 464 7.86 -29.51 -3.03
C ASP A 464 8.16 -28.07 -2.64
N TYR A 465 7.83 -27.17 -3.55
CA TYR A 465 8.02 -25.74 -3.38
C TYR A 465 7.07 -24.96 -4.28
N TRP A 466 7.01 -23.67 -4.05
CA TRP A 466 6.38 -22.75 -4.99
C TRP A 466 7.44 -21.80 -5.57
N ILE A 467 7.24 -21.42 -6.83
CA ILE A 467 8.11 -20.49 -7.56
C ILE A 467 7.27 -19.32 -8.09
N ALA A 468 7.73 -18.09 -7.83
CA ALA A 468 7.11 -16.85 -8.29
C ALA A 468 8.13 -15.94 -8.98
N PHE A 469 7.64 -14.96 -9.73
CA PHE A 469 8.47 -14.09 -10.56
C PHE A 469 8.14 -12.62 -10.30
N LEU A 470 9.18 -11.82 -10.06
CA LEU A 470 9.08 -10.37 -9.90
C LEU A 470 9.84 -9.71 -11.06
N VAL A 471 9.24 -8.72 -11.71
CA VAL A 471 9.85 -7.98 -12.82
C VAL A 471 9.85 -6.50 -12.48
N GLU A 472 10.99 -5.83 -12.60
CA GLU A 472 11.19 -4.45 -12.10
C GLU A 472 11.90 -3.57 -13.13
N GLY A 473 11.57 -2.28 -13.15
CA GLY A 473 12.30 -1.21 -13.82
C GLY A 473 12.61 -0.05 -12.86
N ASP A 474 13.73 0.63 -13.09
CA ASP A 474 14.28 1.69 -12.26
C ASP A 474 14.03 3.09 -12.81
N ASP A 475 13.44 3.23 -14.01
CA ASP A 475 12.95 4.52 -14.51
C ASP A 475 11.49 4.77 -14.09
N PRO A 476 11.13 5.99 -13.64
CA PRO A 476 9.77 6.31 -13.27
C PRO A 476 8.84 6.34 -14.50
N LEU A 477 7.55 6.06 -14.27
CA LEU A 477 6.49 6.13 -15.28
C LEU A 477 6.07 7.57 -15.61
N ASP A 478 6.71 8.56 -15.00
CA ASP A 478 6.51 9.98 -15.25
C ASP A 478 6.69 10.37 -16.74
N PRO A 479 5.94 11.36 -17.23
CA PRO A 479 4.84 12.08 -16.58
C PRO A 479 3.48 11.40 -16.83
N ILE A 480 3.46 10.09 -17.14
CA ILE A 480 2.26 9.37 -17.55
C ILE A 480 1.55 8.80 -16.32
N VAL A 481 2.27 8.11 -15.45
CA VAL A 481 1.74 7.70 -14.15
C VAL A 481 2.56 8.46 -13.13
N VAL A 482 1.92 9.45 -12.52
CA VAL A 482 2.53 10.33 -11.52
C VAL A 482 1.84 10.10 -10.19
N ASP A 483 2.57 10.33 -9.13
CA ASP A 483 2.04 10.30 -7.77
C ASP A 483 2.58 11.51 -7.00
N GLN A 484 1.89 11.92 -5.94
CA GLN A 484 2.21 13.14 -5.21
C GLN A 484 3.34 12.97 -4.20
N GLU A 485 3.61 11.74 -3.77
CA GLU A 485 4.53 11.43 -2.69
C GLU A 485 5.80 10.77 -3.21
N GLN A 486 5.67 9.75 -4.07
CA GLN A 486 6.81 9.02 -4.61
C GLN A 486 6.61 8.56 -6.06
N PRO A 487 7.66 8.51 -6.90
CA PRO A 487 7.50 8.11 -8.30
C PRO A 487 6.97 6.68 -8.48
N ALA A 488 5.97 6.52 -9.35
CA ALA A 488 5.50 5.21 -9.78
C ALA A 488 6.54 4.54 -10.69
N ARG A 489 6.80 3.25 -10.48
CA ARG A 489 7.85 2.49 -11.20
C ARG A 489 7.29 1.20 -11.82
N PRO A 490 7.85 0.76 -12.96
CA PRO A 490 7.49 -0.52 -13.56
C PRO A 490 7.72 -1.68 -12.58
N LEU A 491 6.66 -2.44 -12.34
CA LEU A 491 6.68 -3.60 -11.46
C LEU A 491 5.66 -4.63 -11.96
N ALA A 492 5.99 -5.92 -11.98
CA ALA A 492 5.01 -6.98 -12.16
C ALA A 492 5.30 -8.17 -11.24
N ILE A 493 4.23 -8.79 -10.73
CA ILE A 493 4.31 -9.90 -9.78
C ILE A 493 3.38 -11.01 -10.25
N VAL A 494 3.97 -12.16 -10.58
CA VAL A 494 3.25 -13.33 -11.08
C VAL A 494 2.89 -14.27 -9.92
N ASN A 495 1.63 -14.72 -9.89
CA ASN A 495 1.19 -15.76 -8.95
C ASN A 495 2.00 -17.06 -9.10
N PRO A 496 2.21 -17.82 -8.02
CA PRO A 496 3.16 -18.90 -8.00
C PRO A 496 2.75 -20.10 -8.85
N LEU A 497 3.75 -20.77 -9.43
CA LEU A 497 3.62 -22.17 -9.84
C LEU A 497 3.94 -23.05 -8.62
N PHE A 498 3.10 -24.05 -8.37
CA PHE A 498 3.32 -25.03 -7.31
C PHE A 498 3.93 -26.28 -7.93
N VAL A 499 5.13 -26.65 -7.49
CA VAL A 499 5.92 -27.77 -8.02
C VAL A 499 5.79 -28.95 -7.07
N ASP A 500 5.19 -30.03 -7.55
CA ASP A 500 5.21 -31.36 -6.94
C ASP A 500 6.49 -32.06 -7.39
N ALA A 501 7.53 -31.96 -6.57
CA ALA A 501 8.89 -32.36 -6.91
C ALA A 501 9.18 -33.82 -6.55
N ASP A 502 8.39 -34.44 -5.67
CA ASP A 502 8.48 -35.88 -5.37
C ASP A 502 7.56 -36.74 -6.24
N GLY A 503 6.61 -36.12 -6.94
CA GLY A 503 5.73 -36.76 -7.92
C GLY A 503 4.64 -37.61 -7.27
N ASP A 504 4.26 -37.32 -6.03
CA ASP A 504 3.22 -38.04 -5.30
C ASP A 504 1.78 -37.61 -5.68
N GLY A 505 1.66 -36.54 -6.48
CA GLY A 505 0.40 -35.98 -6.94
C GLY A 505 -0.21 -34.93 -5.99
N ALA A 506 0.47 -34.57 -4.91
CA ALA A 506 -0.01 -33.69 -3.87
C ALA A 506 1.09 -32.75 -3.34
N TRP A 507 1.02 -31.49 -3.75
CA TRP A 507 1.94 -30.47 -3.24
C TRP A 507 1.88 -30.30 -1.71
N THR A 508 3.05 -30.40 -1.08
CA THR A 508 3.33 -30.18 0.34
C THR A 508 3.79 -28.74 0.59
N ALA A 509 3.21 -28.08 1.58
CA ALA A 509 3.61 -26.72 1.93
C ALA A 509 5.01 -26.66 2.59
N PRO A 510 5.79 -25.57 2.37
CA PRO A 510 7.08 -25.37 3.03
C PRO A 510 7.03 -25.49 4.57
N TRP A 511 5.90 -25.12 5.19
CA TRP A 511 5.66 -25.32 6.61
C TRP A 511 5.68 -26.80 7.03
N ASP A 512 4.94 -27.66 6.29
CA ASP A 512 4.91 -29.10 6.59
C ASP A 512 6.25 -29.75 6.32
N LEU A 513 6.98 -29.28 5.30
CA LEU A 513 8.35 -29.68 5.07
C LEU A 513 9.26 -29.33 6.26
N ALA A 514 9.20 -28.09 6.75
CA ALA A 514 10.00 -27.65 7.89
C ALA A 514 9.76 -28.53 9.13
N ARG A 515 8.50 -28.93 9.39
CA ARG A 515 8.16 -29.85 10.49
C ARG A 515 8.79 -31.23 10.30
N LYS A 516 8.73 -31.79 9.09
CA LYS A 516 9.40 -33.07 8.77
C LYS A 516 10.91 -32.97 9.00
N LEU A 517 11.54 -31.89 8.53
CA LEU A 517 12.98 -31.65 8.66
C LEU A 517 13.44 -31.56 10.12
N VAL A 518 12.70 -30.83 10.96
CA VAL A 518 13.01 -30.71 12.40
C VAL A 518 12.87 -32.06 13.11
N ASP A 519 11.89 -32.89 12.75
CA ASP A 519 11.71 -34.19 13.42
C ASP A 519 12.82 -35.20 13.10
N ILE A 520 13.35 -35.16 11.89
CA ILE A 520 14.44 -36.07 11.47
C ILE A 520 15.84 -35.54 11.80
N THR A 521 16.01 -34.26 12.14
CA THR A 521 17.32 -33.65 12.39
C THR A 521 17.58 -33.50 13.89
N PRO A 522 18.52 -34.26 14.48
CA PRO A 522 18.74 -34.22 15.93
C PRO A 522 19.49 -32.96 16.40
N GLU A 523 20.41 -32.44 15.60
CA GLU A 523 21.36 -31.40 15.99
C GLU A 523 21.00 -30.01 15.42
N PRO A 524 20.86 -28.97 16.26
CA PRO A 524 20.45 -27.64 15.83
C PRO A 524 21.34 -26.93 14.80
N ALA A 525 22.65 -27.06 14.94
CA ALA A 525 23.61 -26.37 14.07
C ALA A 525 23.56 -26.91 12.63
N ASP A 526 23.26 -28.20 12.48
CA ASP A 526 23.23 -28.88 11.20
C ASP A 526 22.01 -28.45 10.37
N LEU A 527 20.86 -28.23 11.01
CA LEU A 527 19.63 -27.90 10.29
C LEU A 527 19.68 -26.53 9.62
N LEU A 528 20.10 -25.48 10.34
CA LEU A 528 20.16 -24.14 9.76
C LEU A 528 21.36 -23.98 8.80
N ALA A 529 22.48 -24.67 9.07
CA ALA A 529 23.64 -24.64 8.18
C ALA A 529 23.38 -25.35 6.83
N ARG A 530 22.44 -26.30 6.79
CA ARG A 530 22.05 -27.03 5.57
C ARG A 530 21.47 -26.15 4.47
N PHE A 531 20.82 -25.05 4.84
CA PHE A 531 20.06 -24.20 3.91
C PHE A 531 20.57 -22.75 3.85
N PRO A 532 21.86 -22.51 3.52
CA PRO A 532 22.48 -21.19 3.64
C PRO A 532 21.87 -20.15 2.70
N LEU A 533 21.21 -20.58 1.62
CA LEU A 533 20.56 -19.71 0.62
C LEU A 533 19.04 -19.57 0.82
N TYR A 534 18.44 -20.26 1.80
CA TYR A 534 17.00 -20.29 2.00
C TYR A 534 16.60 -19.80 3.41
N PRO A 535 16.75 -18.50 3.72
CA PRO A 535 16.39 -17.96 5.03
C PRO A 535 14.91 -18.15 5.39
N SER A 536 13.99 -18.18 4.43
CA SER A 536 12.57 -18.42 4.72
C SER A 536 12.34 -19.85 5.24
N LEU A 537 12.96 -20.86 4.62
CA LEU A 537 12.89 -22.25 5.11
C LEU A 537 13.55 -22.41 6.49
N ARG A 538 14.69 -21.75 6.71
CA ARG A 538 15.36 -21.74 8.02
C ARG A 538 14.48 -21.12 9.10
N ALA A 539 13.83 -20.00 8.82
CA ALA A 539 12.89 -19.36 9.73
C ALA A 539 11.69 -20.27 10.06
N LEU A 540 11.15 -20.99 9.07
CA LEU A 540 10.09 -21.99 9.30
C LEU A 540 10.57 -23.14 10.19
N CYS A 541 11.81 -23.62 10.02
CA CYS A 541 12.39 -24.67 10.89
C CYS A 541 12.50 -24.19 12.35
N VAL A 542 12.92 -22.95 12.56
CA VAL A 542 12.94 -22.32 13.90
C VAL A 542 11.54 -22.25 14.50
N GLN A 543 10.52 -21.92 13.71
CA GLN A 543 9.13 -21.90 14.18
C GLN A 543 8.59 -23.32 14.45
N ALA A 544 8.89 -24.29 13.59
CA ALA A 544 8.45 -25.68 13.73
C ALA A 544 9.01 -26.34 15.01
N THR A 545 10.24 -25.98 15.43
CA THR A 545 10.83 -26.51 16.67
C THR A 545 10.06 -26.13 17.94
N LEU A 546 9.26 -25.04 17.89
CA LEU A 546 8.45 -24.59 19.03
C LEU A 546 7.24 -25.50 19.26
N GLU A 547 6.67 -26.07 18.20
CA GLU A 547 5.57 -27.03 18.33
C GLU A 547 6.01 -28.30 19.07
N MET A 548 7.27 -28.67 18.88
CA MET A 548 7.82 -29.93 19.39
C MET A 548 8.27 -29.86 20.86
N ARG A 549 8.57 -28.65 21.36
CA ARG A 549 8.97 -28.36 22.76
C ARG A 549 10.03 -29.32 23.34
N ARG A 550 11.08 -29.61 22.57
CA ARG A 550 12.20 -30.50 22.99
C ARG A 550 13.35 -29.67 23.56
N GLU A 551 14.27 -30.31 24.30
CA GLU A 551 15.48 -29.63 24.80
C GLU A 551 16.37 -29.11 23.65
N SER A 552 16.37 -29.81 22.51
CA SER A 552 17.05 -29.36 21.29
C SER A 552 16.48 -28.05 20.72
N SER A 553 15.25 -27.67 21.09
CA SER A 553 14.64 -26.39 20.67
C SER A 553 15.45 -25.18 21.15
N PHE A 554 16.17 -25.26 22.27
CA PHE A 554 17.02 -24.15 22.72
C PHE A 554 18.21 -23.93 21.79
N GLY A 555 18.89 -25.00 21.36
CA GLY A 555 20.08 -24.86 20.51
C GLY A 555 19.77 -24.28 19.12
N ILE A 556 18.58 -24.57 18.57
CA ILE A 556 18.17 -24.03 17.26
C ILE A 556 17.77 -22.56 17.37
N VAL A 557 17.13 -22.17 18.48
CA VAL A 557 16.83 -20.77 18.77
C VAL A 557 18.12 -19.98 19.03
N GLU A 558 19.06 -20.52 19.80
CA GLU A 558 20.39 -19.93 20.02
C GLU A 558 21.13 -19.72 18.69
N SER A 559 21.10 -20.71 17.78
CA SER A 559 21.71 -20.62 16.45
C SER A 559 21.02 -19.60 15.55
N ALA A 560 19.69 -19.52 15.61
CA ALA A 560 18.90 -18.58 14.82
C ALA A 560 19.17 -17.12 15.22
N LEU A 561 19.31 -16.84 16.51
CA LEU A 561 19.56 -15.50 17.05
C LEU A 561 20.90 -14.89 16.58
N VAL A 562 21.87 -15.72 16.19
CA VAL A 562 23.16 -15.28 15.65
C VAL A 562 23.29 -15.50 14.14
N ASP A 563 22.19 -15.84 13.44
CA ASP A 563 22.19 -16.03 11.99
C ASP A 563 22.54 -14.71 11.27
N ARG A 564 23.09 -14.85 10.06
CA ARG A 564 23.45 -13.72 9.21
C ARG A 564 22.23 -12.99 8.62
N ASP A 565 21.10 -13.68 8.52
CA ASP A 565 19.88 -13.19 7.90
C ASP A 565 18.89 -12.66 8.94
N ARG A 566 18.41 -11.43 8.72
CA ARG A 566 17.45 -10.75 9.60
C ARG A 566 16.22 -11.61 9.87
N MET A 567 15.65 -12.25 8.85
CA MET A 567 14.42 -13.02 9.01
C MET A 567 14.60 -14.19 9.99
N VAL A 568 15.73 -14.87 9.92
CA VAL A 568 16.04 -16.00 10.80
C VAL A 568 16.25 -15.51 12.24
N VAL A 569 16.92 -14.37 12.42
CA VAL A 569 17.07 -13.74 13.74
C VAL A 569 15.71 -13.35 14.33
N LEU A 570 14.81 -12.76 13.55
CA LEU A 570 13.47 -12.42 14.00
C LEU A 570 12.64 -13.65 14.37
N ALA A 571 12.72 -14.72 13.58
CA ALA A 571 12.08 -15.99 13.92
C ALA A 571 12.63 -16.59 15.22
N GLY A 572 13.96 -16.51 15.43
CA GLY A 572 14.62 -16.89 16.68
C GLY A 572 14.15 -16.05 17.87
N ALA A 573 14.00 -14.74 17.69
CA ALA A 573 13.50 -13.85 18.73
C ALA A 573 12.04 -14.14 19.11
N ARG A 574 11.16 -14.38 18.14
CA ARG A 574 9.77 -14.83 18.41
C ARG A 574 9.73 -16.18 19.10
N ALA A 575 10.62 -17.10 18.71
CA ALA A 575 10.75 -18.38 19.38
C ALA A 575 11.22 -18.25 20.83
N ALA A 576 12.21 -17.39 21.09
CA ALA A 576 12.68 -17.08 22.43
C ALA A 576 11.59 -16.42 23.29
N GLU A 577 10.85 -15.46 22.73
CA GLU A 577 9.70 -14.83 23.40
C GLU A 577 8.66 -15.87 23.83
N SER A 578 8.37 -16.86 22.97
CA SER A 578 7.43 -17.93 23.27
C SER A 578 7.94 -18.92 24.33
N LEU A 579 9.25 -19.22 24.34
CA LEU A 579 9.87 -20.11 25.32
C LEU A 579 10.05 -19.45 26.69
N ALA A 580 10.23 -18.12 26.73
CA ALA A 580 10.33 -17.31 27.93
C ALA A 580 11.29 -17.90 28.99
N ASN A 581 12.56 -18.10 28.60
CA ASN A 581 13.54 -18.80 29.43
C ASN A 581 14.89 -18.08 29.46
N ALA A 582 15.39 -17.82 30.68
CA ALA A 582 16.64 -17.09 30.94
C ALA A 582 17.89 -17.70 30.26
N ARG A 583 17.88 -19.00 29.89
CA ARG A 583 18.96 -19.62 29.12
C ARG A 583 19.28 -18.86 27.82
N LEU A 584 18.27 -18.26 27.19
CA LEU A 584 18.40 -17.60 25.90
C LEU A 584 18.96 -16.18 25.99
N LEU A 585 19.09 -15.61 27.20
CA LEU A 585 19.57 -14.23 27.40
C LEU A 585 20.92 -13.93 26.74
N PRO A 586 21.97 -14.79 26.84
CA PRO A 586 23.25 -14.49 26.21
C PRO A 586 23.15 -14.40 24.68
N ALA A 587 22.35 -15.27 24.05
CA ALA A 587 22.15 -15.24 22.60
C ALA A 587 21.31 -14.02 22.17
N LEU A 588 20.31 -13.64 22.97
CA LEU A 588 19.50 -12.45 22.73
C LEU A 588 20.30 -11.15 22.86
N GLU A 589 21.20 -11.06 23.84
CA GLU A 589 22.10 -9.89 23.99
C GLU A 589 23.06 -9.79 22.79
N LEU A 590 23.60 -10.92 22.29
CA LEU A 590 24.39 -10.92 21.05
C LEU A 590 23.56 -10.48 19.84
N ALA A 591 22.32 -10.94 19.72
CA ALA A 591 21.41 -10.53 18.65
C ALA A 591 21.10 -9.02 18.72
N TRP A 592 20.93 -8.49 19.94
CA TRP A 592 20.74 -7.06 20.21
C TRP A 592 21.95 -6.22 19.79
N GLU A 593 23.17 -6.67 20.05
CA GLU A 593 24.39 -6.00 19.60
C GLU A 593 24.68 -6.21 18.10
N GLY A 594 23.94 -7.12 17.47
CA GLY A 594 24.12 -7.57 16.10
C GLY A 594 23.64 -6.61 15.01
N ARG A 595 23.20 -7.22 13.90
CA ARG A 595 22.89 -6.53 12.64
C ARG A 595 21.45 -6.04 12.54
N VAL A 596 20.54 -6.60 13.33
CA VAL A 596 19.14 -6.15 13.36
C VAL A 596 19.08 -4.80 14.06
N ARG A 597 18.83 -3.75 13.27
CA ARG A 597 18.90 -2.35 13.71
C ARG A 597 17.67 -1.53 13.34
N ASP A 598 16.79 -2.08 12.51
CA ASP A 598 15.51 -1.46 12.17
C ASP A 598 14.55 -1.47 13.38
N GLY A 599 13.59 -0.55 13.37
CA GLY A 599 12.69 -0.30 14.50
C GLY A 599 11.88 -1.52 14.92
N PHE A 600 11.27 -2.21 13.97
CA PHE A 600 10.50 -3.43 14.24
C PHE A 600 11.38 -4.57 14.76
N GLY A 601 12.53 -4.81 14.13
CA GLY A 601 13.42 -5.87 14.58
C GLY A 601 13.96 -5.65 15.99
N ARG A 602 14.24 -4.38 16.35
CA ARG A 602 14.59 -4.00 17.71
C ARG A 602 13.44 -4.21 18.70
N LEU A 603 12.20 -3.90 18.29
CA LEU A 603 11.01 -4.18 19.10
C LEU A 603 10.82 -5.68 19.37
N VAL A 604 10.99 -6.53 18.35
CA VAL A 604 10.87 -7.99 18.48
C VAL A 604 11.94 -8.53 19.44
N LEU A 605 13.21 -8.09 19.30
CA LEU A 605 14.28 -8.49 20.21
C LEU A 605 14.06 -8.01 21.65
N PHE A 606 13.56 -6.78 21.82
CA PHE A 606 13.21 -6.25 23.14
C PHE A 606 12.14 -7.10 23.83
N ASN A 607 11.09 -7.49 23.11
CA ASN A 607 10.04 -8.34 23.65
C ASN A 607 10.57 -9.72 24.07
N ALA A 608 11.45 -10.31 23.26
CA ALA A 608 12.11 -11.59 23.58
C ALA A 608 13.02 -11.49 24.82
N LEU A 609 13.84 -10.44 24.91
CA LEU A 609 14.67 -10.15 26.09
C LEU A 609 13.83 -10.03 27.36
N ARG A 610 12.75 -9.23 27.30
CA ARG A 610 11.82 -9.04 28.43
C ARG A 610 11.14 -10.34 28.86
N ALA A 611 10.74 -11.18 27.89
CA ALA A 611 10.13 -12.48 28.18
C ALA A 611 11.13 -13.48 28.81
N CYS A 612 12.43 -13.30 28.58
CA CYS A 612 13.49 -14.15 29.13
C CYS A 612 14.14 -13.56 30.39
N ASP A 613 13.45 -12.71 31.15
CA ASP A 613 13.90 -12.12 32.42
C ASP A 613 15.12 -11.18 32.31
N LEU A 614 15.19 -10.37 31.25
CA LEU A 614 16.18 -9.29 31.14
C LEU A 614 16.20 -8.40 32.40
N PRO A 615 17.36 -8.22 33.06
CA PRO A 615 17.51 -7.24 34.14
C PRO A 615 17.41 -5.81 33.61
N HIS A 616 16.73 -4.94 34.35
CA HIS A 616 16.62 -3.50 34.04
C HIS A 616 16.09 -3.21 32.61
N PRO A 617 14.93 -3.77 32.20
CA PRO A 617 14.39 -3.62 30.85
C PRO A 617 14.15 -2.16 30.44
N GLU A 618 13.96 -1.26 31.41
CA GLU A 618 13.86 0.18 31.19
C GLU A 618 15.05 0.78 30.44
N ARG A 619 16.27 0.22 30.63
CA ARG A 619 17.49 0.69 29.94
C ARG A 619 17.48 0.30 28.47
N ARG A 620 17.14 -0.96 28.16
CA ARG A 620 17.02 -1.44 26.78
C ARG A 620 15.89 -0.76 26.04
N PHE A 621 14.82 -0.42 26.76
CA PHE A 621 13.74 0.36 26.20
C PHE A 621 14.20 1.79 25.86
N ALA A 622 14.98 2.46 26.72
CA ALA A 622 15.58 3.75 26.39
C ALA A 622 16.49 3.66 25.14
N ASP A 623 17.30 2.60 25.04
CA ASP A 623 18.15 2.33 23.86
C ASP A 623 17.33 2.21 22.56
N LEU A 624 16.18 1.51 22.60
CA LEU A 624 15.25 1.36 21.47
C LEU A 624 14.79 2.71 20.91
N LEU A 625 14.65 3.71 21.78
CA LEU A 625 14.06 5.01 21.47
C LEU A 625 15.12 6.08 21.13
N ALA A 626 16.31 6.00 21.74
CA ALA A 626 17.42 6.93 21.50
C ALA A 626 18.02 6.80 20.08
N GLY A 627 17.82 5.66 19.41
CA GLY A 627 18.39 5.34 18.10
C GLY A 627 17.82 6.08 16.88
N GLY A 628 17.01 7.13 17.06
CA GLY A 628 16.41 7.91 15.96
C GLY A 628 15.23 7.23 15.25
N ALA A 629 14.64 6.21 15.88
CA ALA A 629 13.56 5.40 15.32
C ALA A 629 12.14 5.90 15.65
N SER A 630 11.95 7.10 16.22
CA SER A 630 10.65 7.54 16.75
C SER A 630 9.52 7.50 15.70
N HIS A 631 9.81 7.87 14.45
CA HIS A 631 8.83 7.80 13.36
C HIS A 631 8.54 6.36 12.91
N ALA A 632 9.55 5.49 12.83
CA ALA A 632 9.36 4.07 12.52
C ALA A 632 8.60 3.34 13.63
N LEU A 633 8.86 3.71 14.90
CA LEU A 633 8.21 3.16 16.08
C LEU A 633 6.81 3.72 16.33
N LYS A 634 6.47 4.90 15.78
CA LYS A 634 5.10 5.42 15.77
C LYS A 634 4.14 4.37 15.22
N ARG A 635 4.53 3.67 14.16
CA ARG A 635 3.77 2.57 13.57
C ARG A 635 3.66 1.35 14.48
N TYR A 636 4.22 1.33 15.67
CA TYR A 636 4.11 0.23 16.64
C TYR A 636 3.61 0.70 18.00
N ASP A 637 3.03 1.91 18.09
CA ASP A 637 2.56 2.54 19.33
C ASP A 637 1.69 1.63 20.22
N THR A 638 0.79 0.86 19.61
CA THR A 638 -0.16 -0.04 20.26
C THR A 638 0.58 -1.25 20.85
N GLU A 639 1.57 -1.77 20.14
CA GLU A 639 2.40 -2.89 20.59
C GLU A 639 3.37 -2.44 21.69
N LEU A 640 4.02 -1.28 21.50
CA LEU A 640 4.84 -0.61 22.49
C LEU A 640 4.04 -0.32 23.76
N GLY A 641 2.81 0.18 23.61
CA GLY A 641 1.87 0.38 24.71
C GLY A 641 1.49 -0.90 25.44
N ARG A 642 1.57 -2.09 24.83
CA ARG A 642 1.37 -3.36 25.57
C ARG A 642 2.65 -3.82 26.26
N ALA A 643 3.81 -3.58 25.66
CA ALA A 643 5.10 -4.01 26.17
C ALA A 643 5.58 -3.16 27.36
N LEU A 644 5.17 -1.89 27.41
CA LEU A 644 5.59 -0.93 28.43
C LEU A 644 5.02 -1.27 29.83
N PRO A 645 5.82 -1.16 30.91
CA PRO A 645 5.31 -1.23 32.29
C PRO A 645 4.51 0.04 32.68
N GLY A 646 3.94 0.02 33.88
CA GLY A 646 3.17 1.14 34.45
C GLY A 646 1.83 1.42 33.75
N THR A 647 1.24 2.58 34.03
CA THR A 647 -0.12 2.95 33.60
C THR A 647 -0.17 4.33 32.93
N PHE A 648 -1.12 4.51 32.01
CA PHE A 648 -1.41 5.84 31.44
C PHE A 648 -1.91 6.80 32.50
N ALA A 649 -1.50 8.07 32.40
CA ALA A 649 -2.13 9.15 33.15
C ALA A 649 -3.52 9.41 32.57
N ARG A 650 -4.56 9.10 33.35
CA ARG A 650 -5.95 9.19 32.87
C ARG A 650 -6.75 10.33 33.45
N ALA A 651 -6.32 10.88 34.59
CA ALA A 651 -7.04 11.94 35.28
C ALA A 651 -6.29 13.26 35.09
N TRP A 652 -6.94 14.23 34.46
CA TRP A 652 -6.31 15.50 34.08
C TRP A 652 -7.17 16.68 34.49
N GLN A 653 -6.51 17.79 34.77
CA GLN A 653 -7.12 19.11 34.80
C GLN A 653 -6.67 19.85 33.55
N ALA A 654 -7.57 20.42 32.77
CA ALA A 654 -7.21 21.11 31.54
C ALA A 654 -7.89 22.48 31.41
N VAL A 655 -7.24 23.41 30.70
CA VAL A 655 -7.71 24.78 30.51
C VAL A 655 -7.25 25.32 29.15
N GLY A 656 -8.12 26.02 28.44
CA GLY A 656 -7.84 26.54 27.10
C GLY A 656 -9.10 27.11 26.44
N TYR A 657 -9.05 27.59 25.19
CA TYR A 657 -7.87 27.75 24.34
C TYR A 657 -7.29 29.16 24.43
N PHE A 658 -5.99 29.27 24.70
CA PHE A 658 -5.26 30.54 24.63
C PHE A 658 -4.94 30.90 23.17
N PRO A 659 -4.69 32.19 22.86
CA PRO A 659 -4.15 32.59 21.56
C PRO A 659 -2.88 31.81 21.21
N GLY A 660 -2.84 31.18 20.04
CA GLY A 660 -1.66 30.55 19.47
C GLY A 660 -1.22 31.25 18.18
N PRO A 661 -0.01 30.96 17.71
CA PRO A 661 0.50 31.43 16.41
C PRO A 661 -0.35 30.89 15.24
N ARG A 662 -0.33 31.59 14.10
CA ARG A 662 -1.19 31.27 12.93
C ARG A 662 -0.62 30.15 12.05
N ASP A 663 0.68 29.96 12.14
CA ASP A 663 1.43 28.80 11.73
C ASP A 663 1.55 27.88 12.95
N ALA A 664 1.56 26.56 12.78
CA ALA A 664 1.73 25.59 13.87
C ALA A 664 3.11 25.71 14.61
N ALA A 665 3.87 26.77 14.34
CA ALA A 665 5.17 27.06 14.93
C ALA A 665 5.02 27.66 16.32
N MET A 666 5.58 27.01 17.35
CA MET A 666 5.52 27.45 18.74
C MET A 666 6.02 28.90 18.96
N GLY A 667 5.23 29.73 19.65
CA GLY A 667 5.63 31.07 20.11
C GLY A 667 6.44 31.04 21.41
N GLU A 668 7.33 32.03 21.63
CA GLU A 668 8.24 32.07 22.80
C GLU A 668 7.55 32.38 24.15
N ARG A 669 6.25 32.72 24.16
CA ARG A 669 5.56 33.28 25.34
C ARG A 669 4.59 32.28 25.97
N GLY A 670 4.83 31.92 27.24
CA GLY A 670 3.89 31.18 28.08
C GLY A 670 2.71 32.02 28.58
N TYR A 671 1.61 31.36 28.99
CA TYR A 671 0.37 32.02 29.42
C TYR A 671 0.16 32.05 30.94
N GLY A 672 1.04 31.38 31.70
CA GLY A 672 1.00 31.27 33.15
C GLY A 672 0.60 29.90 33.72
N PRO A 673 -0.31 29.10 33.11
CA PRO A 673 -0.67 27.78 33.66
C PRO A 673 0.52 26.83 33.84
N GLU A 674 1.58 26.96 33.04
CA GLU A 674 2.83 26.22 33.17
C GLU A 674 3.50 26.41 34.55
N SER A 675 3.31 27.57 35.19
CA SER A 675 3.92 27.91 36.47
C SER A 675 2.94 27.92 37.64
N ASP A 676 1.65 28.18 37.39
CA ASP A 676 0.60 28.30 38.42
C ASP A 676 -0.40 27.15 38.33
N GLY A 677 -0.38 26.27 39.35
CA GLY A 677 -1.23 25.08 39.43
C GLY A 677 -2.53 25.27 40.19
N ASP A 678 -2.87 26.48 40.63
CA ASP A 678 -4.10 26.74 41.38
C ASP A 678 -5.34 26.46 40.53
N LEU A 679 -6.09 25.41 40.91
CA LEU A 679 -7.31 24.98 40.23
C LEU A 679 -8.45 26.01 40.32
N ALA A 680 -8.43 26.89 41.32
CA ALA A 680 -9.41 27.95 41.49
C ALA A 680 -9.10 29.20 40.64
N ARG A 681 -7.89 29.29 40.07
CA ARG A 681 -7.44 30.42 39.26
C ARG A 681 -8.27 30.56 37.99
N GLU A 682 -8.66 31.80 37.70
CA GLU A 682 -9.33 32.15 36.46
C GLU A 682 -8.32 32.63 35.40
N TRP A 683 -8.46 32.09 34.19
CA TRP A 683 -7.57 32.29 33.05
C TRP A 683 -8.32 32.95 31.90
N LYS A 684 -7.71 33.95 31.26
CA LYS A 684 -8.28 34.63 30.10
C LYS A 684 -7.86 33.93 28.80
N THR A 685 -8.85 33.40 28.07
CA THR A 685 -8.67 32.59 26.85
C THR A 685 -9.38 33.23 25.65
N LYS A 686 -9.30 32.61 24.46
CA LYS A 686 -10.05 33.01 23.25
C LYS A 686 -11.56 32.94 23.47
N ALA A 687 -12.02 31.92 24.20
CA ALA A 687 -13.42 31.67 24.49
C ALA A 687 -13.96 32.49 25.69
N GLY A 688 -13.11 33.28 26.35
CA GLY A 688 -13.45 34.06 27.55
C GLY A 688 -12.66 33.64 28.79
N ALA A 689 -13.12 34.08 29.96
CA ALA A 689 -12.52 33.69 31.24
C ALA A 689 -12.97 32.27 31.62
N THR A 690 -12.03 31.39 31.99
CA THR A 690 -12.32 30.00 32.33
C THR A 690 -11.40 29.51 33.47
N ARG A 691 -11.68 28.33 34.01
CA ARG A 691 -10.88 27.66 35.04
C ARG A 691 -10.47 26.28 34.56
N TRP A 692 -9.62 25.62 35.33
CA TRP A 692 -9.30 24.22 35.14
C TRP A 692 -10.56 23.36 35.19
N ALA A 693 -10.71 22.47 34.21
CA ALA A 693 -11.78 21.50 34.12
C ALA A 693 -11.21 20.09 34.15
N GLU A 694 -11.87 19.19 34.88
CA GLU A 694 -11.45 17.79 34.91
C GLU A 694 -11.80 17.11 33.59
N LEU A 695 -10.81 16.50 32.96
CA LEU A 695 -10.95 15.68 31.76
C LEU A 695 -10.35 14.30 32.01
N ARG A 696 -10.83 13.31 31.26
CA ARG A 696 -10.39 11.93 31.40
C ARG A 696 -9.89 11.37 30.07
N ALA A 697 -8.69 10.80 30.10
CA ALA A 697 -8.16 10.09 28.95
C ALA A 697 -8.88 8.74 28.75
N ASP A 698 -8.98 8.31 27.49
CA ASP A 698 -9.59 7.03 27.14
C ASP A 698 -8.72 5.82 27.57
N SER A 699 -9.07 4.61 27.15
CA SER A 699 -8.30 3.40 27.50
C SER A 699 -6.94 3.30 26.83
N SER A 700 -6.70 4.05 25.74
CA SER A 700 -5.40 4.19 25.08
C SER A 700 -4.50 5.23 25.75
N GLY A 701 -5.04 5.99 26.71
CA GLY A 701 -4.32 7.07 27.40
C GLY A 701 -4.36 8.40 26.66
N TYR A 702 -5.03 8.47 25.50
CA TYR A 702 -5.22 9.71 24.77
C TYR A 702 -6.22 10.62 25.48
N LEU A 703 -5.81 11.86 25.74
CA LEU A 703 -6.66 12.92 26.28
C LEU A 703 -7.09 13.84 25.14
N ASP A 704 -8.38 13.84 24.82
CA ASP A 704 -8.97 14.75 23.84
C ASP A 704 -9.24 16.12 24.47
N LEU A 705 -8.61 17.16 23.92
CA LEU A 705 -8.73 18.53 24.42
C LEU A 705 -9.81 19.33 23.70
N ARG A 706 -10.40 18.80 22.61
CA ARG A 706 -11.42 19.51 21.82
C ARG A 706 -12.64 19.90 22.65
N GLY A 707 -12.95 19.11 23.68
CA GLY A 707 -14.04 19.37 24.63
C GLY A 707 -13.88 20.65 25.45
N LEU A 708 -12.70 21.29 25.45
CA LEU A 708 -12.47 22.61 26.07
C LEU A 708 -13.02 23.76 25.23
N SER A 709 -13.25 23.54 23.94
CA SER A 709 -13.70 24.57 23.02
C SER A 709 -15.23 24.66 22.97
N PRO A 710 -15.84 25.85 23.06
CA PRO A 710 -17.28 26.01 22.81
C PRO A 710 -17.65 25.87 21.33
N GLY A 711 -16.66 25.88 20.42
CA GLY A 711 -16.84 25.59 19.00
C GLY A 711 -15.50 25.35 18.27
N PRO A 712 -15.52 24.77 17.06
CA PRO A 712 -14.28 24.38 16.35
C PRO A 712 -13.36 25.55 15.99
N VAL A 713 -13.89 26.77 15.88
CA VAL A 713 -13.11 27.98 15.52
C VAL A 713 -12.14 28.42 16.63
N ASP A 714 -12.52 28.23 17.91
CA ASP A 714 -11.69 28.70 19.03
C ASP A 714 -10.48 27.78 19.27
N ALA A 715 -10.59 26.51 18.87
CA ALA A 715 -9.52 25.53 18.95
C ALA A 715 -8.44 25.73 17.87
N LEU A 716 -8.78 26.32 16.73
CA LEU A 716 -7.83 26.61 15.63
C LEU A 716 -6.77 27.62 16.08
N ASN A 717 -5.50 27.37 15.77
CA ASN A 717 -4.37 28.20 16.18
C ASN A 717 -4.38 28.49 17.69
N GLY A 718 -4.79 27.51 18.50
CA GLY A 718 -5.04 27.63 19.93
C GLY A 718 -4.04 26.86 20.76
N ILE A 719 -3.83 27.28 22.01
CA ILE A 719 -3.00 26.55 22.98
C ILE A 719 -3.89 26.07 24.13
N ALA A 720 -3.78 24.79 24.48
CA ALA A 720 -4.42 24.22 25.65
C ALA A 720 -3.36 23.77 26.66
N TYR A 721 -3.66 23.90 27.94
CA TYR A 721 -2.83 23.39 29.01
C TYR A 721 -3.54 22.24 29.71
N ALA A 722 -2.78 21.21 30.10
CA ALA A 722 -3.27 20.10 30.90
C ALA A 722 -2.28 19.79 32.01
N GLN A 723 -2.76 19.44 33.19
CA GLN A 723 -1.92 19.06 34.32
C GLN A 723 -2.45 17.83 35.07
N THR A 724 -1.51 17.09 35.65
CA THR A 724 -1.75 15.90 36.50
C THR A 724 -0.65 15.83 37.57
N TRP A 725 -0.86 15.02 38.61
CA TRP A 725 0.13 14.76 39.65
C TRP A 725 0.51 13.29 39.66
N LEU A 726 1.81 13.00 39.60
CA LEU A 726 2.39 11.66 39.72
C LEU A 726 2.75 11.41 41.18
N HIS A 727 2.11 10.43 41.81
CA HIS A 727 2.35 10.09 43.21
C HIS A 727 3.43 9.02 43.32
N SER A 728 4.57 9.38 43.91
CA SER A 728 5.69 8.45 44.16
C SER A 728 5.72 7.99 45.62
N PRO A 729 5.92 6.69 45.91
CA PRO A 729 6.05 6.18 47.28
C PRO A 729 7.29 6.71 48.00
N ASP A 730 8.37 6.90 47.25
CA ASP A 730 9.68 7.34 47.72
C ASP A 730 10.40 8.16 46.64
N GLU A 731 11.64 8.54 46.91
CA GLU A 731 12.49 9.21 45.93
C GLU A 731 13.09 8.18 44.97
N ARG A 732 12.73 8.26 43.69
CA ARG A 732 13.18 7.31 42.67
C ARG A 732 13.28 7.96 41.31
N GLU A 733 14.10 7.37 40.45
CA GLU A 733 14.13 7.70 39.02
C GLU A 733 13.15 6.78 38.29
N VAL A 734 12.28 7.35 37.47
CA VAL A 734 11.31 6.60 36.66
C VAL A 734 11.38 7.03 35.21
N GLY A 735 11.13 6.08 34.31
CA GLY A 735 10.89 6.39 32.91
C GLY A 735 9.48 6.91 32.67
N TYR A 736 9.32 7.79 31.67
CA TYR A 736 8.02 8.20 31.17
C TYR A 736 8.02 8.24 29.64
N ALA A 737 6.84 8.07 29.06
CA ALA A 737 6.57 8.17 27.63
C ALA A 737 5.44 9.18 27.42
N LEU A 738 5.60 10.11 26.49
CA LEU A 738 4.63 11.16 26.24
C LEU A 738 4.51 11.56 24.78
N GLY A 739 3.43 12.27 24.50
CA GLY A 739 3.16 12.86 23.21
C GLY A 739 2.18 14.03 23.25
N THR A 740 2.31 14.93 22.29
CA THR A 740 1.45 16.10 22.07
C THR A 740 1.00 16.18 20.62
N ASP A 741 -0.21 16.71 20.43
CA ASP A 741 -0.70 17.09 19.11
C ASP A 741 -0.04 18.41 18.66
N ASP A 742 0.25 18.50 17.37
CA ASP A 742 1.13 19.49 16.74
C ASP A 742 2.46 19.67 17.46
N GLY A 743 2.56 20.68 18.31
CA GLY A 743 3.75 20.99 19.10
C GLY A 743 3.38 21.24 20.56
N GLY A 744 4.37 21.23 21.44
CA GLY A 744 4.09 21.39 22.86
C GLY A 744 5.32 21.46 23.74
N ARG A 745 5.07 21.78 25.01
CA ARG A 745 6.09 21.78 26.07
C ARG A 745 5.58 21.01 27.26
N VAL A 746 6.46 20.26 27.91
CA VAL A 746 6.12 19.49 29.10
C VAL A 746 7.07 19.81 30.22
N TRP A 747 6.50 20.10 31.38
CA TRP A 747 7.23 20.33 32.63
C TRP A 747 6.90 19.27 33.65
N ILE A 748 7.90 18.83 34.40
CA ILE A 748 7.73 18.00 35.60
C ILE A 748 8.38 18.73 36.77
N ASN A 749 7.60 19.00 37.82
CA ASN A 749 8.01 19.82 38.97
C ASN A 749 8.60 21.20 38.57
N GLY A 750 8.14 21.77 37.46
CA GLY A 750 8.59 23.06 36.94
C GLY A 750 9.87 22.99 36.08
N GLU A 751 10.51 21.84 35.96
CA GLU A 751 11.62 21.62 35.03
C GLU A 751 11.07 21.27 33.65
N LEU A 752 11.53 21.97 32.59
CA LEU A 752 11.16 21.66 31.21
C LEU A 752 11.84 20.37 30.79
N VAL A 753 11.06 19.32 30.58
CA VAL A 753 11.59 18.00 30.22
C VAL A 753 11.41 17.67 28.73
N HIS A 754 10.50 18.36 28.04
CA HIS A 754 10.25 18.16 26.62
C HIS A 754 9.78 19.44 25.92
N GLU A 755 10.25 19.65 24.68
CA GLU A 755 9.79 20.69 23.77
C GLU A 755 9.72 20.12 22.35
N ASP A 756 8.59 20.32 21.68
CA ASP A 756 8.33 19.88 20.31
C ASP A 756 7.72 21.03 19.49
N ARG A 757 8.28 21.27 18.31
CA ARG A 757 7.86 22.35 17.39
C ARG A 757 7.29 21.79 16.08
N GLY A 758 6.97 20.50 16.05
CA GLY A 758 6.40 19.81 14.89
C GLY A 758 4.93 20.14 14.62
N ALA A 759 4.40 19.54 13.56
CA ALA A 759 2.98 19.48 13.24
C ALA A 759 2.62 18.02 12.97
N HIS A 760 1.97 17.36 13.92
CA HIS A 760 1.65 15.93 13.88
C HIS A 760 0.64 15.53 14.97
N GLY A 761 -0.03 14.40 14.75
CA GLY A 761 -0.86 13.73 15.77
C GLY A 761 -0.13 13.42 17.08
N ALA A 762 -0.81 13.41 18.23
CA ALA A 762 -0.23 12.90 19.48
C ALA A 762 -0.12 11.36 19.51
N TYR A 763 1.04 10.81 19.88
CA TYR A 763 1.26 9.37 20.07
C TYR A 763 2.29 9.08 21.16
N LEU A 764 2.16 7.91 21.82
CA LEU A 764 2.85 7.58 23.08
C LEU A 764 4.37 7.70 23.02
N THR A 765 4.96 7.43 21.85
CA THR A 765 6.40 7.33 21.67
C THR A 765 7.02 8.55 20.97
N GLN A 766 6.33 9.70 20.98
CA GLN A 766 6.92 10.96 20.50
C GLN A 766 8.14 11.34 21.33
N HIS A 767 8.07 11.20 22.65
CA HIS A 767 9.19 11.46 23.53
C HIS A 767 9.21 10.53 24.73
N LEU A 768 10.42 10.17 25.15
CA LEU A 768 10.67 9.47 26.38
C LEU A 768 11.83 10.08 27.14
N GLY A 769 11.71 10.04 28.46
CA GLY A 769 12.74 10.53 29.34
C GLY A 769 12.77 9.77 30.64
N LEU A 770 13.82 10.04 31.41
CA LEU A 770 13.90 9.69 32.82
C LEU A 770 13.61 10.95 33.62
N VAL A 771 12.90 10.79 34.74
CA VAL A 771 12.69 11.86 35.70
C VAL A 771 12.87 11.32 37.11
N ARG A 772 13.51 12.12 37.96
CA ARG A 772 13.60 11.83 39.38
C ARG A 772 12.36 12.40 40.08
N LEU A 773 11.53 11.51 40.62
CA LEU A 773 10.35 11.87 41.39
C LEU A 773 10.71 11.99 42.88
N GLN A 774 10.10 12.97 43.54
CA GLN A 774 10.15 13.14 44.99
C GLN A 774 9.04 12.30 45.64
N PRO A 775 9.18 11.88 46.92
CA PRO A 775 8.10 11.24 47.66
C PRO A 775 6.84 12.13 47.68
N GLY A 776 5.68 11.54 47.38
CA GLY A 776 4.42 12.27 47.27
C GLY A 776 4.12 12.81 45.86
N PRO A 777 3.34 13.89 45.74
CA PRO A 777 2.84 14.37 44.45
C PRO A 777 3.91 15.16 43.67
N ASN A 778 4.09 14.79 42.40
CA ASN A 778 4.96 15.47 41.45
C ASN A 778 4.11 16.06 40.32
N ARG A 779 4.10 17.38 40.16
CA ARG A 779 3.22 18.06 39.20
C ARG A 779 3.77 17.93 37.78
N VAL A 780 2.92 17.51 36.86
CA VAL A 780 3.21 17.45 35.42
C VAL A 780 2.29 18.43 34.71
N VAL A 781 2.85 19.24 33.82
CA VAL A 781 2.09 20.21 33.02
C VAL A 781 2.46 20.06 31.55
N PHE A 782 1.45 19.97 30.69
CA PHE A 782 1.54 19.99 29.25
C PHE A 782 1.00 21.32 28.74
N GLU A 783 1.73 21.93 27.82
CA GLU A 783 1.25 22.95 26.89
C GLU A 783 1.14 22.27 25.52
N VAL A 784 -0.05 22.26 24.93
CA VAL A 784 -0.36 21.62 23.64
C VAL A 784 -0.83 22.69 22.66
N HIS A 785 -0.20 22.76 21.50
CA HIS A 785 -0.55 23.65 20.41
C HIS A 785 -1.52 22.94 19.47
N ASN A 786 -2.38 23.70 18.82
CA ASN A 786 -3.28 23.18 17.82
C ASN A 786 -3.36 24.17 16.65
N GLY A 787 -2.88 23.75 15.48
CA GLY A 787 -3.06 24.43 14.21
C GLY A 787 -4.43 24.13 13.64
N GLN A 788 -4.77 22.85 13.45
CA GLN A 788 -6.03 22.38 12.88
C GLN A 788 -6.35 20.91 13.20
N GLY A 789 -7.63 20.55 13.22
CA GLY A 789 -8.06 19.15 13.31
C GLY A 789 -8.22 18.62 14.73
N ALA A 790 -7.56 17.51 15.03
CA ALA A 790 -7.53 16.93 16.38
C ALA A 790 -6.74 17.85 17.34
N THR A 791 -6.76 17.56 18.64
CA THR A 791 -5.90 18.22 19.64
C THR A 791 -5.95 17.43 20.93
N GLY A 792 -4.78 17.05 21.44
CA GLY A 792 -4.68 16.14 22.56
C GLY A 792 -3.26 15.83 22.97
N LEU A 793 -3.15 14.92 23.93
CA LEU A 793 -1.88 14.47 24.48
C LEU A 793 -1.99 13.04 25.01
N VAL A 794 -0.83 12.45 25.30
CA VAL A 794 -0.72 11.17 26.00
C VAL A 794 0.47 11.21 26.96
N LEU A 795 0.33 10.59 28.13
CA LEU A 795 1.41 10.36 29.09
C LEU A 795 1.27 8.98 29.72
N ARG A 796 2.39 8.28 29.84
CA ARG A 796 2.53 7.05 30.60
C ARG A 796 3.77 7.10 31.46
N VAL A 797 3.63 6.74 32.73
CA VAL A 797 4.79 6.48 33.59
C VAL A 797 5.12 5.00 33.54
N LEU A 798 6.40 4.68 33.37
CA LEU A 798 6.89 3.31 33.15
C LEU A 798 7.19 2.60 34.48
N ASP A 799 6.42 2.89 35.51
CA ASP A 799 6.50 2.29 36.84
C ASP A 799 5.06 1.98 37.31
N ARG A 800 4.85 0.79 37.88
CA ARG A 800 3.53 0.31 38.32
C ARG A 800 3.09 0.88 39.66
N GLU A 801 4.02 1.42 40.44
CA GLU A 801 3.74 2.03 41.75
C GLU A 801 3.40 3.52 41.64
N ILE A 802 3.57 4.13 40.46
CA ILE A 802 3.25 5.54 40.23
C ILE A 802 1.81 5.69 39.74
N GLU A 803 1.01 6.42 40.52
CA GLU A 803 -0.37 6.76 40.18
C GLU A 803 -0.49 8.21 39.72
N ALA A 804 -1.20 8.44 38.61
CA ALA A 804 -1.54 9.79 38.15
C ALA A 804 -2.92 10.21 38.68
N ARG A 805 -2.99 11.39 39.31
CA ARG A 805 -4.22 11.97 39.88
C ARG A 805 -4.46 13.38 39.36
N ALA A 806 -5.72 13.77 39.21
CA ALA A 806 -6.12 15.12 38.77
C ALA A 806 -5.96 16.19 39.87
N ALA A 807 -5.50 15.83 41.06
CA ALA A 807 -5.22 16.74 42.17
C ALA A 807 -4.04 16.21 43.02
N PRO A 808 -3.34 17.07 43.76
CA PRO A 808 -2.18 16.73 44.58
C PRO A 808 -2.43 15.74 45.72
#